data_AF-A0A182X9N6-F1
#
_entry.id   AF-A0A182X9N6-F1
#
_cell.length_a   1.000
_cell.length_b   1.000
_cell.length_c   1.000
_cell.angle_alpha   90.00
_cell.angle_beta   90.00
_cell.angle_gamma   90.00
#
_symmetry.space_group_name_H-M   'P 1'
#
loop_
_entity.id
_entity.type
_entity.pdbx_description
1 polymer ?
#
loop_
_entity_poly.entity_id
_entity_poly.type
_entity_poly.pdbx_seq_one_letter_code
_entity_poly.pdbx_strand_id
1 'polypeptide(L)'
;MWDCAVIGCPNSRFNAQKTRPRISFHVFPHPVRESNRFRRWLALINNPRLFRLDPLNVFKSVRVCRRHFGPDCFNGVCRNLLPTAIPTLNLPEVRPVALVQPMDAMGDELERLLRDERRQQLKRHGAVEPPFGGEEDESGKRQKIGITLLSADCEDVECNLGDRFIDRIISFDAEQEYGDGPLAGESYGLSSFSGMVVKASELETLNQVEILNEPPETLLNDSPSARDHVRMSNEKGCEQLVRESTSETSNEGQETEQHSLLTETSGTKTESKTSLTDDANKRTTVLAYPKAPLNEEFFQKCRNDFYDCPKNVLAQNVCTRIDPFDACLSRKSLENTQHVFTYKIENEGKPLTNQKSSGRCWLFAALNCIRIPFIKQYNLDEFEFSQAYLFYWDKIERANYFLNNVVDTAKRGEPVDGRLVSFLLSDPTCDGGQWDMLVNLINKHGLMPKKCFPESYSCEASTRMNSVVKSKLREYAKDLRKLIDNGATDDEVKERMKKQMNEVYNIVGICLGIPPEKFTWEYYDKSKKYLNIGPIRPIDFYEKYVKPYFNVDDKVCLVTDPRSSNLYGRSYTVDCLGNVVGGRPVLYNNQPVELLLDLVTKALKFGEPVWFGCEVNKRFAGKQGIEDLDIHDFKLVFGVDIQTTMEKADRLLYGESMMTHAMVFTGVSVDPNSQKPTKFRVENSWGEDRGEKGYLIMTAEWFKEFVFEVVVDRSIVSQDVLDVFDLPPIVLPAWDPMGTLAK
;
A
#
# COMPACT_ATOMS: atom_id res chain seq x y z
N MET A 1 -9.60 26.58 4.24
CA MET A 1 -9.46 27.66 5.24
C MET A 1 -9.89 27.09 6.59
N TRP A 2 -9.15 27.34 7.67
CA TRP A 2 -9.43 26.75 8.99
C TRP A 2 -10.31 27.67 9.85
N ASP A 3 -11.20 27.10 10.64
CA ASP A 3 -12.07 27.81 11.59
C ASP A 3 -11.50 27.73 13.02
N CYS A 4 -11.68 28.78 13.83
CA CYS A 4 -11.30 28.75 15.24
C CYS A 4 -12.27 27.89 16.07
N ALA A 5 -11.73 27.00 16.91
CA ALA A 5 -12.49 26.10 17.77
C ALA A 5 -13.18 26.74 18.98
N VAL A 6 -12.81 27.98 19.34
CA VAL A 6 -13.39 28.68 20.49
C VAL A 6 -14.76 29.25 20.13
N ILE A 7 -15.78 28.89 20.92
CA ILE A 7 -17.17 29.32 20.72
C ILE A 7 -17.25 30.86 20.84
N GLY A 8 -17.96 31.51 19.92
CA GLY A 8 -18.09 32.96 19.88
C GLY A 8 -16.88 33.71 19.30
N CYS A 9 -15.80 33.01 18.92
CA CYS A 9 -14.67 33.66 18.26
C CYS A 9 -15.09 34.25 16.89
N PRO A 10 -14.76 35.52 16.56
CA PRO A 10 -15.06 36.11 15.26
C PRO A 10 -14.32 35.43 14.08
N ASN A 11 -13.34 34.57 14.38
CA ASN A 11 -12.63 33.72 13.42
C ASN A 11 -13.21 32.29 13.33
N SER A 12 -14.41 32.07 13.87
CA SER A 12 -15.25 30.91 13.60
C SER A 12 -16.29 31.26 12.53
N ARG A 13 -16.82 30.24 11.86
CA ARG A 13 -17.47 30.23 10.53
C ARG A 13 -18.70 31.13 10.26
N PHE A 14 -18.97 32.17 11.07
CA PHE A 14 -20.23 32.93 11.03
C PHE A 14 -20.12 34.47 10.91
N ASN A 15 -18.92 35.08 10.85
CA ASN A 15 -18.79 36.55 10.82
C ASN A 15 -17.67 37.13 9.91
N ALA A 16 -17.23 36.38 8.89
CA ALA A 16 -16.15 36.81 8.01
C ALA A 16 -16.62 37.60 6.76
N GLN A 17 -17.26 38.75 6.94
CA GLN A 17 -17.35 39.75 5.86
C GLN A 17 -16.11 40.65 5.86
N LYS A 18 -15.44 40.68 4.69
CA LYS A 18 -14.46 41.67 4.15
C LYS A 18 -13.32 42.18 5.05
N THR A 19 -12.11 42.16 4.47
CA THR A 19 -10.91 42.93 4.86
C THR A 19 -10.48 42.84 6.33
N ARG A 20 -9.74 41.78 6.69
CA ARG A 20 -9.01 41.67 7.97
C ARG A 20 -7.62 41.02 7.77
N PRO A 21 -6.61 41.33 8.62
CA PRO A 21 -5.20 40.96 8.40
C PRO A 21 -4.94 39.44 8.53
N ARG A 22 -3.75 38.97 8.07
CA ARG A 22 -3.32 37.56 8.13
C ARG A 22 -3.54 36.97 9.54
N ILE A 23 -4.37 35.93 9.65
CA ILE A 23 -4.72 35.30 10.93
C ILE A 23 -3.92 34.01 11.12
N SER A 24 -3.05 33.97 12.13
CA SER A 24 -2.34 32.74 12.51
C SER A 24 -3.23 31.79 13.32
N PHE A 25 -3.12 30.50 13.02
CA PHE A 25 -3.81 29.41 13.70
C PHE A 25 -2.80 28.40 14.24
N HIS A 26 -3.09 27.84 15.41
CA HIS A 26 -2.28 26.84 16.10
C HIS A 26 -3.02 25.49 16.15
N VAL A 27 -2.25 24.41 16.15
CA VAL A 27 -2.74 23.03 16.28
C VAL A 27 -3.00 22.75 17.77
N PHE A 28 -3.88 21.80 18.09
CA PHE A 28 -3.96 21.27 19.45
C PHE A 28 -2.65 20.53 19.84
N PRO A 29 -2.31 20.42 21.13
CA PRO A 29 -1.23 19.54 21.60
C PRO A 29 -1.50 18.08 21.22
N HIS A 30 -0.47 17.25 21.12
CA HIS A 30 -0.68 15.85 20.72
C HIS A 30 -1.35 15.05 21.87
N PRO A 31 -2.48 14.34 21.66
CA PRO A 31 -3.29 13.78 22.74
C PRO A 31 -2.60 12.69 23.56
N VAL A 32 -1.67 11.94 22.95
CA VAL A 32 -0.83 10.95 23.65
C VAL A 32 0.41 11.61 24.29
N ARG A 33 1.28 12.24 23.48
CA ARG A 33 2.57 12.82 23.93
C ARG A 33 2.44 14.01 24.88
N GLU A 34 1.36 14.80 24.78
CA GLU A 34 1.10 15.98 25.61
C GLU A 34 -0.30 15.90 26.25
N SER A 35 -0.71 14.70 26.67
CA SER A 35 -2.07 14.40 27.16
C SER A 35 -2.61 15.40 28.20
N ASN A 36 -1.78 15.86 29.13
CA ASN A 36 -2.14 16.86 30.14
C ASN A 36 -2.38 18.26 29.56
N ARG A 37 -1.58 18.69 28.57
CA ARG A 37 -1.75 19.97 27.87
C ARG A 37 -2.97 19.92 26.95
N PHE A 38 -3.18 18.80 26.26
CA PHE A 38 -4.36 18.54 25.42
C PHE A 38 -5.67 18.60 26.23
N ARG A 39 -5.75 17.88 27.36
CA ARG A 39 -6.90 17.94 28.29
C ARG A 39 -7.15 19.36 28.80
N ARG A 40 -6.10 20.10 29.17
CA ARG A 40 -6.21 21.51 29.58
C ARG A 40 -6.78 22.39 28.47
N TRP A 41 -6.32 22.26 27.23
CA TRP A 41 -6.89 23.00 26.09
C TRP A 41 -8.37 22.67 25.89
N LEU A 42 -8.77 21.39 25.93
CA LEU A 42 -10.19 21.00 25.83
C LEU A 42 -11.05 21.63 26.93
N ALA A 43 -10.60 21.57 28.19
CA ALA A 43 -11.32 22.14 29.32
C ALA A 43 -11.45 23.67 29.25
N LEU A 44 -10.39 24.37 28.84
CA LEU A 44 -10.38 25.84 28.73
C LEU A 44 -11.19 26.35 27.53
N ILE A 45 -11.14 25.65 26.39
CA ILE A 45 -11.91 25.99 25.18
C ILE A 45 -13.40 25.64 25.37
N ASN A 46 -13.71 24.65 26.21
CA ASN A 46 -15.04 24.24 26.64
C ASN A 46 -16.07 24.15 25.49
N ASN A 47 -15.67 23.57 24.36
CA ASN A 47 -16.54 23.40 23.20
C ASN A 47 -17.12 21.97 23.20
N PRO A 48 -18.45 21.79 23.42
CA PRO A 48 -19.08 20.47 23.52
C PRO A 48 -18.90 19.57 22.29
N ARG A 49 -18.58 20.14 21.12
CA ARG A 49 -18.30 19.36 19.90
C ARG A 49 -16.97 18.61 19.99
N LEU A 50 -15.97 19.16 20.69
CA LEU A 50 -14.64 18.57 20.77
C LEU A 50 -14.62 17.30 21.64
N PHE A 51 -15.44 17.25 22.69
CA PHE A 51 -15.61 16.07 23.55
C PHE A 51 -16.33 14.89 22.86
N ARG A 52 -16.91 15.11 21.67
CA ARG A 52 -17.55 14.06 20.84
C ARG A 52 -16.65 13.58 19.70
N LEU A 53 -15.45 14.14 19.56
CA LEU A 53 -14.48 13.76 18.54
C LEU A 53 -13.39 12.91 19.17
N ASP A 54 -12.89 11.95 18.39
CA ASP A 54 -11.68 11.22 18.75
C ASP A 54 -10.50 12.21 18.99
N PRO A 55 -9.67 12.01 20.04
CA PRO A 55 -8.57 12.92 20.36
C PRO A 55 -7.55 13.16 19.24
N LEU A 56 -7.26 12.15 18.40
CA LEU A 56 -6.35 12.32 17.24
C LEU A 56 -7.03 13.11 16.12
N ASN A 57 -8.36 13.01 15.97
CA ASN A 57 -9.12 13.86 15.06
C ASN A 57 -9.19 15.32 15.53
N VAL A 58 -9.27 15.58 16.85
CA VAL A 58 -9.11 16.94 17.39
C VAL A 58 -7.73 17.50 17.03
N PHE A 59 -6.66 16.74 17.30
CA PHE A 59 -5.29 17.12 16.93
C PHE A 59 -5.13 17.43 15.44
N LYS A 60 -5.54 16.50 14.57
CA LYS A 60 -5.37 16.62 13.12
C LYS A 60 -6.17 17.79 12.53
N SER A 61 -7.42 17.97 12.94
CA SER A 61 -8.40 18.76 12.18
C SER A 61 -8.90 20.03 12.85
N VAL A 62 -8.62 20.24 14.15
CA VAL A 62 -9.12 21.40 14.92
C VAL A 62 -8.00 22.43 15.12
N ARG A 63 -8.34 23.72 15.05
CA ARG A 63 -7.39 24.83 15.18
C ARG A 63 -7.88 25.90 16.15
N VAL A 64 -6.94 26.57 16.82
CA VAL A 64 -7.21 27.71 17.70
C VAL A 64 -6.47 28.92 17.16
N CYS A 65 -7.17 30.03 16.92
CA CYS A 65 -6.52 31.24 16.40
C CYS A 65 -5.69 31.94 17.48
N ARG A 66 -4.66 32.69 17.07
CA ARG A 66 -3.68 33.33 17.97
C ARG A 66 -4.29 34.21 19.07
N ARG A 67 -5.49 34.76 18.86
CA ARG A 67 -6.21 35.65 19.80
C ARG A 67 -6.52 35.04 21.18
N HIS A 68 -6.35 33.73 21.35
CA HIS A 68 -6.68 33.04 22.60
C HIS A 68 -5.48 32.80 23.52
N PHE A 69 -4.27 33.19 23.11
CA PHE A 69 -3.04 33.00 23.88
C PHE A 69 -2.44 34.35 24.27
N GLY A 70 -1.87 34.43 25.48
CA GLY A 70 -1.19 35.64 25.96
C GLY A 70 0.13 35.92 25.22
N PRO A 71 0.69 37.14 25.29
CA PRO A 71 1.99 37.46 24.67
C PRO A 71 3.14 36.58 25.16
N ASP A 72 3.06 36.17 26.43
CA ASP A 72 3.94 35.25 27.16
C ASP A 72 3.90 33.80 26.62
N CYS A 73 2.86 33.43 25.90
CA CYS A 73 2.68 32.08 25.37
C CYS A 73 3.54 31.79 24.12
N PHE A 74 4.33 32.74 23.62
CA PHE A 74 5.04 32.64 22.35
C PHE A 74 6.56 32.73 22.50
N ASN A 75 7.31 32.01 21.66
CA ASN A 75 8.71 32.34 21.48
C ASN A 75 8.83 33.66 20.67
N GLY A 76 9.54 34.65 21.24
CA GLY A 76 9.47 36.04 20.76
C GLY A 76 9.76 36.22 19.27
N VAL A 77 10.79 35.52 18.78
CA VAL A 77 11.29 35.63 17.39
C VAL A 77 10.43 34.84 16.40
N CYS A 78 10.15 33.56 16.68
CA CYS A 78 9.48 32.66 15.72
C CYS A 78 7.94 32.67 15.82
N ARG A 79 7.36 33.39 16.80
CA ARG A 79 5.91 33.51 17.06
C ARG A 79 5.19 32.19 17.41
N ASN A 80 5.88 31.05 17.44
CA ASN A 80 5.31 29.73 17.75
C ASN A 80 4.92 29.66 19.23
N LEU A 81 4.01 28.75 19.58
CA LEU A 81 3.63 28.55 20.97
C LEU A 81 4.76 27.88 21.76
N LEU A 82 4.96 28.29 23.01
CA LEU A 82 5.84 27.60 23.94
C LEU A 82 5.23 26.24 24.34
N PRO A 83 6.03 25.21 24.68
CA PRO A 83 5.52 23.89 25.10
C PRO A 83 4.59 23.93 26.33
N THR A 84 4.65 25.00 27.13
CA THR A 84 3.77 25.23 28.30
C THR A 84 2.49 26.01 27.95
N ALA A 85 2.38 26.57 26.74
CA ALA A 85 1.32 27.50 26.39
C ALA A 85 -0.08 26.84 26.40
N ILE A 86 -1.03 27.56 26.99
CA ILE A 86 -2.45 27.20 27.07
C ILE A 86 -3.29 28.42 26.67
N PRO A 87 -4.48 28.23 26.07
CA PRO A 87 -5.35 29.35 25.74
C PRO A 87 -5.95 29.90 27.04
N THR A 88 -5.86 31.22 27.23
CA THR A 88 -6.32 31.94 28.44
C THR A 88 -7.13 33.20 28.11
N LEU A 89 -7.06 33.70 26.87
CA LEU A 89 -7.71 34.94 26.45
C LEU A 89 -8.95 34.68 25.59
N ASN A 90 -9.94 35.58 25.69
CA ASN A 90 -11.13 35.58 24.83
C ASN A 90 -11.86 34.21 24.80
N LEU A 91 -11.87 33.49 25.92
CA LEU A 91 -12.60 32.24 26.11
C LEU A 91 -14.06 32.53 26.48
N PRO A 92 -15.01 31.61 26.21
CA PRO A 92 -16.40 31.79 26.60
C PRO A 92 -16.54 31.92 28.13
N GLU A 93 -17.32 32.91 28.59
CA GLU A 93 -17.66 33.03 30.01
C GLU A 93 -18.43 31.80 30.49
N VAL A 94 -17.87 31.10 31.48
CA VAL A 94 -18.53 29.97 32.14
C VAL A 94 -19.63 30.52 33.04
N ARG A 95 -20.85 30.64 32.52
CA ARG A 95 -22.04 30.74 33.38
C ARG A 95 -22.22 29.40 34.12
N PRO A 96 -22.36 29.39 35.45
CA PRO A 96 -22.59 28.16 36.19
C PRO A 96 -24.02 27.66 35.92
N VAL A 97 -24.15 26.66 35.05
CA VAL A 97 -25.39 25.91 34.87
C VAL A 97 -25.30 24.63 35.70
N ALA A 98 -26.19 24.56 36.70
CA ALA A 98 -26.57 23.46 37.58
C ALA A 98 -25.73 22.17 37.60
N LEU A 99 -25.36 21.75 38.82
CA LEU A 99 -24.91 20.39 39.11
C LEU A 99 -25.92 19.35 38.57
N VAL A 100 -25.51 18.62 37.53
CA VAL A 100 -25.87 17.21 37.37
C VAL A 100 -24.66 16.42 37.83
N GLN A 101 -24.86 15.46 38.73
CA GLN A 101 -23.78 14.69 39.34
C GLN A 101 -22.95 13.94 38.27
N PRO A 102 -21.62 13.87 38.38
CA PRO A 102 -20.82 13.03 37.51
C PRO A 102 -21.18 11.56 37.71
N MET A 103 -21.33 10.83 36.60
CA MET A 103 -21.65 9.40 36.58
C MET A 103 -20.38 8.54 36.81
N ASP A 104 -19.45 9.04 37.62
CA ASP A 104 -18.12 8.45 37.83
C ASP A 104 -18.07 7.53 39.07
N ALA A 105 -19.05 7.63 39.98
CA ALA A 105 -19.11 6.80 41.20
C ALA A 105 -19.21 5.28 40.92
N MET A 106 -19.72 4.89 39.75
CA MET A 106 -19.77 3.49 39.30
C MET A 106 -18.41 2.93 38.86
N GLY A 107 -17.50 3.80 38.38
CA GLY A 107 -16.17 3.40 37.92
C GLY A 107 -15.24 3.11 39.09
N ASP A 108 -15.20 4.02 40.06
CA ASP A 108 -14.33 3.91 41.25
C ASP A 108 -14.78 2.76 42.18
N GLU A 109 -16.08 2.52 42.34
CA GLU A 109 -16.61 1.38 43.09
C GLU A 109 -16.24 0.05 42.42
N LEU A 110 -16.33 -0.04 41.08
CA LEU A 110 -15.94 -1.22 40.32
C LEU A 110 -14.42 -1.46 40.37
N GLU A 111 -13.60 -0.43 40.24
CA GLU A 111 -12.15 -0.54 40.43
C GLU A 111 -11.78 -0.98 41.85
N ARG A 112 -12.50 -0.48 42.87
CA ARG A 112 -12.29 -0.87 44.28
C ARG A 112 -12.63 -2.35 44.49
N LEU A 113 -13.78 -2.81 43.98
CA LEU A 113 -14.20 -4.21 44.03
C LEU A 113 -13.22 -5.13 43.28
N LEU A 114 -12.75 -4.73 42.09
CA LEU A 114 -11.75 -5.49 41.32
C LEU A 114 -10.37 -5.54 41.99
N ARG A 115 -9.98 -4.51 42.76
CA ARG A 115 -8.75 -4.50 43.58
C ARG A 115 -8.89 -5.40 44.81
N ASP A 116 -10.04 -5.40 45.47
CA ASP A 116 -10.29 -6.25 46.65
C ASP A 116 -10.49 -7.73 46.25
N GLU A 117 -11.11 -8.02 45.11
CA GLU A 117 -11.17 -9.38 44.55
C GLU A 117 -9.78 -9.90 44.19
N ARG A 118 -8.93 -9.07 43.57
CA ARG A 118 -7.52 -9.42 43.26
C ARG A 118 -6.71 -9.67 44.53
N ARG A 119 -6.93 -8.90 45.61
CA ARG A 119 -6.36 -9.17 46.95
C ARG A 119 -6.87 -10.47 47.56
N GLN A 120 -8.14 -10.82 47.38
CA GLN A 120 -8.68 -12.10 47.84
C GLN A 120 -8.14 -13.29 47.03
N GLN A 121 -7.91 -13.13 45.72
CA GLN A 121 -7.27 -14.16 44.89
C GLN A 121 -5.81 -14.40 45.32
N LEU A 122 -5.04 -13.33 45.59
CA LEU A 122 -3.68 -13.45 46.13
C LEU A 122 -3.65 -14.18 47.49
N LYS A 123 -4.61 -13.89 48.38
CA LYS A 123 -4.77 -14.64 49.66
C LYS A 123 -5.17 -16.11 49.48
N ARG A 124 -5.78 -16.51 48.36
CA ARG A 124 -6.11 -17.91 48.04
C ARG A 124 -4.93 -18.68 47.40
N HIS A 125 -3.86 -18.00 47.00
CA HIS A 125 -2.71 -18.59 46.29
C HIS A 125 -1.37 -18.52 47.04
N GLY A 126 -1.37 -18.15 48.33
CA GLY A 126 -0.28 -18.49 49.25
C GLY A 126 1.07 -17.80 49.02
N ALA A 127 1.09 -16.64 48.36
CA ALA A 127 2.29 -15.82 48.23
C ALA A 127 2.46 -14.88 49.44
N VAL A 128 3.67 -14.84 50.01
CA VAL A 128 4.02 -14.02 51.19
C VAL A 128 4.86 -12.81 50.74
N GLU A 129 4.47 -11.60 51.16
CA GLU A 129 5.32 -10.41 51.09
C GLU A 129 6.13 -10.24 52.39
N PRO A 130 7.43 -9.86 52.33
CA PRO A 130 8.21 -9.51 53.51
C PRO A 130 7.89 -8.08 54.01
N PRO A 131 8.14 -7.77 55.30
CA PRO A 131 7.52 -6.62 55.97
C PRO A 131 8.31 -5.31 55.84
N PHE A 132 7.58 -4.19 55.93
CA PHE A 132 8.14 -2.89 56.30
C PHE A 132 8.64 -2.91 57.75
N GLY A 133 9.84 -2.36 57.97
CA GLY A 133 10.26 -1.80 59.25
C GLY A 133 10.35 -0.29 59.11
N GLY A 134 9.80 0.46 60.06
CA GLY A 134 9.97 1.91 60.15
C GLY A 134 10.63 2.27 61.47
N GLU A 135 11.06 3.53 61.59
CA GLU A 135 11.26 4.19 62.87
C GLU A 135 10.79 5.65 62.72
N GLU A 136 10.09 6.12 63.75
CA GLU A 136 9.56 7.48 63.86
C GLU A 136 10.65 8.39 64.43
N ASP A 137 10.64 9.69 64.10
CA ASP A 137 10.96 10.68 65.13
C ASP A 137 10.29 12.03 64.89
N GLU A 138 9.99 12.73 65.99
CA GLU A 138 9.20 13.95 66.00
C GLU A 138 10.03 15.20 65.67
N SER A 139 9.41 16.18 64.99
CA SER A 139 9.21 17.54 65.53
C SER A 139 8.74 18.52 64.45
N GLY A 140 7.74 19.32 64.77
CA GLY A 140 7.11 20.23 63.80
C GLY A 140 7.65 21.66 63.84
N LYS A 141 7.40 22.41 62.74
CA LYS A 141 6.88 23.79 62.80
C LYS A 141 6.37 24.28 61.45
N ARG A 142 5.56 25.34 61.50
CA ARG A 142 4.69 25.85 60.44
C ARG A 142 4.97 27.34 60.23
N GLN A 143 5.31 27.78 59.01
CA GLN A 143 5.07 29.11 58.39
C GLN A 143 5.91 29.20 57.09
N LYS A 144 5.33 29.46 55.91
CA LYS A 144 4.75 30.69 55.33
C LYS A 144 5.76 31.69 54.73
N ILE A 145 5.72 31.74 53.39
CA ILE A 145 5.84 32.93 52.51
C ILE A 145 7.16 33.70 52.49
N GLY A 146 7.77 33.75 51.29
CA GLY A 146 8.68 34.81 50.86
C GLY A 146 8.57 34.99 49.34
N ILE A 147 8.02 36.12 48.89
CA ILE A 147 8.14 36.58 47.50
C ILE A 147 9.26 37.61 47.48
N THR A 148 10.19 37.53 46.52
CA THR A 148 11.07 38.64 46.17
C THR A 148 11.41 38.57 44.69
N LEU A 149 11.11 39.65 43.95
CA LEU A 149 11.67 39.91 42.61
C LEU A 149 13.07 40.53 42.76
N LEU A 150 13.93 40.33 41.76
CA LEU A 150 14.70 41.38 41.09
C LEU A 150 15.44 40.80 39.86
N SER A 151 15.35 41.53 38.74
CA SER A 151 16.37 41.83 37.70
C SER A 151 17.77 41.18 37.83
N ALA A 152 18.51 40.79 36.78
CA ALA A 152 18.40 40.99 35.32
C ALA A 152 19.20 39.85 34.60
N ASP A 153 19.58 39.85 33.30
CA ASP A 153 19.37 40.76 32.15
C ASP A 153 19.38 39.94 30.81
N CYS A 154 19.64 40.57 29.66
CA CYS A 154 19.84 39.90 28.36
C CYS A 154 21.32 39.65 28.01
N GLU A 155 21.64 38.42 27.61
CA GLU A 155 22.73 38.11 26.67
C GLU A 155 22.19 37.16 25.59
N ASP A 156 22.64 37.35 24.34
CA ASP A 156 22.10 36.67 23.16
C ASP A 156 22.48 35.17 23.10
N VAL A 157 21.51 34.32 22.75
CA VAL A 157 21.74 32.88 22.53
C VAL A 157 21.22 32.46 21.15
N GLU A 158 22.14 32.10 20.28
CA GLU A 158 21.86 31.52 18.97
C GLU A 158 21.13 30.18 19.09
N CYS A 159 20.04 30.01 18.35
CA CYS A 159 19.25 28.78 18.36
C CYS A 159 19.87 27.70 17.46
N ASN A 160 20.78 26.89 18.01
CA ASN A 160 21.20 25.63 17.39
C ASN A 160 20.00 24.67 17.22
N LEU A 161 19.68 24.29 15.97
CA LEU A 161 18.60 23.34 15.68
C LEU A 161 19.04 21.89 15.91
N GLY A 162 18.67 21.33 17.07
CA GLY A 162 18.66 19.89 17.34
C GLY A 162 17.24 19.37 17.55
N ASP A 163 16.84 18.36 16.76
CA ASP A 163 15.60 17.57 16.79
C ASP A 163 14.52 17.89 17.86
N ARG A 164 13.58 18.79 17.53
CA ARG A 164 12.23 18.82 18.13
C ARG A 164 11.18 19.20 17.09
N PHE A 165 10.04 18.50 17.07
CA PHE A 165 8.92 18.80 16.17
C PHE A 165 8.28 20.14 16.58
N ILE A 166 8.37 21.15 15.70
CA ILE A 166 7.91 22.53 15.95
C ILE A 166 6.40 22.70 15.68
N ASP A 167 5.72 23.42 16.57
CA ASP A 167 4.40 24.02 16.38
C ASP A 167 4.39 24.89 15.10
N ARG A 168 3.86 24.38 13.98
CA ARG A 168 3.86 25.12 12.70
C ARG A 168 2.79 26.22 12.68
N ILE A 169 3.21 27.48 12.82
CA ILE A 169 2.44 28.60 12.26
C ILE A 169 2.35 28.46 10.74
N ILE A 170 1.19 28.79 10.19
CA ILE A 170 1.00 28.99 8.75
C ILE A 170 0.72 30.47 8.50
N SER A 171 1.59 31.12 7.72
CA SER A 171 1.45 32.49 7.21
C SER A 171 2.25 32.63 5.90
N PHE A 172 1.69 33.36 4.93
CA PHE A 172 2.38 33.81 3.72
C PHE A 172 2.90 35.25 3.95
N ASP A 173 3.45 36.05 3.02
CA ASP A 173 3.65 35.99 1.55
C ASP A 173 4.95 36.77 1.21
N ALA A 174 5.63 36.40 0.09
CA ALA A 174 6.58 37.17 -0.76
C ALA A 174 8.02 37.59 -0.30
N GLU A 175 8.99 37.24 -1.17
CA GLU A 175 10.33 37.82 -1.53
C GLU A 175 11.60 37.84 -0.61
N GLN A 176 12.74 37.44 -1.23
CA GLN A 176 14.22 37.71 -1.13
C GLN A 176 14.88 38.41 0.11
N GLU A 177 16.20 38.33 0.46
CA GLU A 177 17.47 37.75 -0.09
C GLU A 177 18.63 37.69 0.98
N TYR A 178 19.74 36.93 0.73
CA TYR A 178 21.14 36.91 1.31
C TYR A 178 21.44 37.15 2.84
N GLY A 179 22.53 36.66 3.49
CA GLY A 179 23.70 35.82 3.11
C GLY A 179 24.73 35.64 4.28
N ASP A 180 25.75 34.78 4.07
CA ASP A 180 27.09 34.58 4.74
C ASP A 180 27.34 34.56 6.28
N GLY A 181 28.25 33.67 6.74
CA GLY A 181 29.00 33.82 8.02
C GLY A 181 29.35 32.50 8.79
N PRO A 182 30.60 32.23 9.27
CA PRO A 182 31.00 30.84 9.59
C PRO A 182 31.83 30.55 10.90
N LEU A 183 32.15 29.25 11.08
CA LEU A 183 33.31 28.60 11.77
C LEU A 183 33.29 28.15 13.27
N ALA A 184 33.67 26.87 13.44
CA ALA A 184 34.43 26.21 14.54
C ALA A 184 33.87 26.20 16.00
N GLY A 185 34.13 25.18 16.84
CA GLY A 185 34.84 23.90 16.66
C GLY A 185 35.08 23.16 18.00
N GLU A 186 35.48 21.88 17.95
CA GLU A 186 36.13 21.10 19.05
C GLU A 186 35.33 20.74 20.34
N SER A 187 35.68 19.73 21.17
CA SER A 187 36.35 18.41 20.97
C SER A 187 36.35 17.56 22.28
N TYR A 188 36.55 16.22 22.17
CA TYR A 188 36.89 15.23 23.24
C TYR A 188 35.90 15.01 24.43
N GLY A 189 35.87 13.86 25.13
CA GLY A 189 36.49 12.55 24.86
C GLY A 189 36.49 11.55 26.04
N LEU A 190 36.23 10.27 25.72
CA LEU A 190 36.85 9.03 26.25
C LEU A 190 36.58 8.43 27.67
N SER A 191 36.83 7.11 27.68
CA SER A 191 36.96 6.13 28.79
C SER A 191 35.66 5.61 29.44
N SER A 192 35.35 4.32 29.59
CA SER A 192 36.02 2.99 29.55
C SER A 192 35.98 2.33 30.94
N PHE A 193 35.54 1.07 31.04
CA PHE A 193 36.21 0.03 31.84
C PHE A 193 35.67 -1.38 31.49
N SER A 194 36.47 -2.43 31.71
CA SER A 194 36.18 -3.85 31.39
C SER A 194 36.34 -4.75 32.63
N GLY A 195 35.80 -5.99 32.62
CA GLY A 195 36.25 -7.03 33.55
C GLY A 195 35.45 -8.36 33.64
N MET A 196 36.06 -9.45 33.13
CA MET A 196 36.08 -10.86 33.63
C MET A 196 34.74 -11.64 33.85
N VAL A 197 34.44 -12.79 33.22
CA VAL A 197 35.09 -14.13 33.09
C VAL A 197 34.89 -15.09 34.28
N VAL A 198 34.11 -16.18 34.09
CA VAL A 198 34.23 -17.55 34.70
C VAL A 198 33.65 -18.61 33.71
N LYS A 199 33.99 -19.90 33.84
CA LYS A 199 33.70 -21.05 32.93
C LYS A 199 33.07 -22.27 33.66
N ALA A 200 32.60 -23.26 32.86
CA ALA A 200 32.43 -24.72 33.16
C ALA A 200 31.16 -25.14 33.96
N SER A 201 30.58 -26.36 33.84
CA SER A 201 30.67 -27.50 32.87
C SER A 201 29.59 -28.59 33.16
N GLU A 202 29.57 -29.71 32.40
CA GLU A 202 28.95 -31.06 32.67
C GLU A 202 27.48 -31.31 32.17
N LEU A 203 27.25 -32.24 31.20
CA LEU A 203 26.83 -33.69 31.26
C LEU A 203 25.30 -33.91 31.52
N GLU A 204 24.54 -34.91 31.01
CA GLU A 204 24.78 -36.03 30.06
C GLU A 204 23.45 -36.62 29.46
N THR A 205 23.50 -37.13 28.21
CA THR A 205 22.80 -38.28 27.54
C THR A 205 21.34 -38.79 27.76
N LEU A 206 20.79 -39.34 26.64
CA LEU A 206 19.71 -40.37 26.45
C LEU A 206 18.23 -39.89 26.58
N ASN A 207 17.22 -40.40 25.86
CA ASN A 207 17.09 -41.68 25.10
C ASN A 207 16.12 -41.59 23.88
N GLN A 208 16.14 -42.57 22.97
CA GLN A 208 15.22 -42.73 21.81
C GLN A 208 14.01 -43.63 22.14
N VAL A 209 12.87 -43.45 21.45
CA VAL A 209 11.85 -44.50 21.21
C VAL A 209 11.14 -44.26 19.85
N GLU A 210 11.13 -45.28 18.98
CA GLU A 210 10.22 -45.44 17.83
C GLU A 210 9.12 -46.48 18.14
N ILE A 211 7.99 -46.45 17.41
CA ILE A 211 6.98 -47.51 17.10
C ILE A 211 5.76 -46.77 16.48
N LEU A 212 5.53 -46.80 15.16
CA LEU A 212 4.84 -47.80 14.30
C LEU A 212 3.30 -47.87 14.43
N ASN A 213 2.62 -47.61 13.29
CA ASN A 213 1.44 -48.26 12.63
C ASN A 213 0.28 -48.86 13.50
N GLU A 214 -1.01 -48.92 13.12
CA GLU A 214 -1.76 -48.79 11.83
C GLU A 214 -3.29 -48.59 12.13
N PRO A 215 -4.23 -48.51 11.15
CA PRO A 215 -5.64 -48.13 11.35
C PRO A 215 -6.65 -49.31 11.46
N PRO A 216 -7.96 -49.06 11.67
CA PRO A 216 -9.02 -50.05 11.52
C PRO A 216 -9.89 -49.88 10.25
N GLU A 217 -10.38 -51.01 9.72
CA GLU A 217 -11.20 -51.11 8.51
C GLU A 217 -12.73 -51.01 8.75
N THR A 218 -13.44 -50.68 7.66
CA THR A 218 -14.82 -51.03 7.25
C THR A 218 -15.85 -51.61 8.25
N LEU A 219 -17.08 -51.09 8.16
CA LEU A 219 -18.29 -51.92 8.21
C LEU A 219 -19.26 -51.54 7.08
N LEU A 220 -19.75 -52.56 6.38
CA LEU A 220 -20.81 -52.49 5.36
C LEU A 220 -22.19 -52.60 6.01
N ASN A 221 -23.20 -51.99 5.39
CA ASN A 221 -24.57 -52.52 5.40
C ASN A 221 -25.38 -51.96 4.23
N ASP A 222 -26.26 -52.78 3.68
CA ASP A 222 -26.80 -52.61 2.33
C ASP A 222 -28.34 -52.51 2.30
N SER A 223 -28.85 -51.65 1.39
CA SER A 223 -30.17 -51.77 0.72
C SER A 223 -31.50 -51.60 1.53
N PRO A 224 -32.68 -51.35 0.88
CA PRO A 224 -32.95 -51.05 -0.54
C PRO A 224 -33.89 -49.85 -0.85
N SER A 225 -33.66 -49.24 -2.02
CA SER A 225 -34.58 -48.57 -2.99
C SER A 225 -35.95 -47.97 -2.59
N ALA A 226 -36.18 -46.71 -3.01
CA ALA A 226 -37.45 -46.29 -3.64
C ALA A 226 -37.36 -44.99 -4.48
N ARG A 227 -37.62 -45.13 -5.79
CA ARG A 227 -38.25 -44.17 -6.73
C ARG A 227 -37.58 -42.82 -7.07
N ASP A 228 -36.97 -42.83 -8.24
CA ASP A 228 -37.22 -41.92 -9.37
C ASP A 228 -37.99 -40.60 -9.11
N HIS A 229 -37.28 -39.48 -9.26
CA HIS A 229 -37.82 -38.32 -9.96
C HIS A 229 -36.75 -37.64 -10.79
N VAL A 230 -36.64 -38.05 -12.06
CA VAL A 230 -35.98 -37.26 -13.10
C VAL A 230 -36.70 -35.93 -13.23
N ARG A 231 -36.00 -34.81 -13.05
CA ARG A 231 -36.47 -33.51 -13.56
C ARG A 231 -35.35 -32.73 -14.23
N MET A 232 -35.34 -32.87 -15.54
CA MET A 232 -34.63 -32.01 -16.49
C MET A 232 -34.81 -30.52 -16.17
N SER A 233 -33.75 -29.79 -16.49
CA SER A 233 -33.68 -28.37 -16.81
C SER A 233 -35.02 -27.72 -17.18
N ASN A 234 -35.37 -26.63 -16.50
CA ASN A 234 -36.32 -25.65 -17.00
C ASN A 234 -35.65 -24.28 -16.98
N GLU A 235 -34.96 -23.96 -18.07
CA GLU A 235 -34.79 -22.59 -18.52
C GLU A 235 -36.18 -21.98 -18.72
N LYS A 236 -36.63 -21.17 -17.76
CA LYS A 236 -37.79 -20.27 -17.91
C LYS A 236 -37.80 -19.22 -16.80
N GLY A 237 -36.95 -18.22 -17.00
CA GLY A 237 -36.81 -17.06 -16.12
C GLY A 237 -36.07 -15.86 -16.72
N CYS A 238 -35.76 -15.90 -18.03
CA CYS A 238 -34.99 -14.83 -18.69
C CYS A 238 -35.46 -14.54 -20.14
N GLU A 239 -36.75 -14.76 -20.45
CA GLU A 239 -37.35 -14.41 -21.75
C GLU A 239 -38.56 -13.45 -21.59
N GLN A 240 -38.38 -12.36 -20.84
CA GLN A 240 -39.36 -11.26 -20.88
C GLN A 240 -38.75 -9.88 -20.62
N LEU A 241 -37.63 -9.56 -21.29
CA LEU A 241 -37.12 -8.17 -21.42
C LEU A 241 -36.30 -7.92 -22.72
N VAL A 242 -36.50 -8.73 -23.77
CA VAL A 242 -35.88 -8.52 -25.11
C VAL A 242 -36.94 -8.70 -26.22
N ARG A 243 -38.04 -7.96 -26.13
CA ARG A 243 -39.05 -7.78 -27.19
C ARG A 243 -39.71 -6.41 -27.12
N GLU A 244 -38.92 -5.34 -27.23
CA GLU A 244 -39.42 -3.97 -27.45
C GLU A 244 -38.32 -3.05 -28.02
N SER A 245 -37.54 -3.53 -29.00
CA SER A 245 -36.52 -2.72 -29.71
C SER A 245 -36.20 -3.18 -31.14
N THR A 246 -37.02 -4.06 -31.75
CA THR A 246 -36.77 -4.64 -33.08
C THR A 246 -38.03 -4.67 -33.95
N SER A 247 -38.55 -3.47 -34.25
CA SER A 247 -39.49 -3.20 -35.33
C SER A 247 -39.31 -1.73 -35.75
N GLU A 248 -39.38 -1.45 -37.06
CA GLU A 248 -38.83 -0.24 -37.72
C GLU A 248 -37.29 -0.27 -37.81
N THR A 249 -36.64 -0.54 -38.95
CA THR A 249 -37.10 -0.59 -40.36
C THR A 249 -36.34 -1.66 -41.16
N SER A 250 -36.97 -2.24 -42.19
CA SER A 250 -36.33 -3.13 -43.17
C SER A 250 -37.12 -3.17 -44.47
N ASN A 251 -36.44 -3.44 -45.58
CA ASN A 251 -36.92 -3.61 -46.96
C ASN A 251 -37.29 -2.28 -47.67
N GLU A 252 -37.03 -2.06 -48.96
CA GLU A 252 -36.56 -2.91 -50.09
C GLU A 252 -35.39 -2.19 -50.82
N GLY A 253 -34.62 -2.73 -51.77
CA GLY A 253 -34.58 -4.02 -52.48
C GLY A 253 -33.33 -4.07 -53.39
N GLN A 254 -33.03 -5.20 -54.04
CA GLN A 254 -31.86 -5.39 -54.91
C GLN A 254 -32.10 -4.86 -56.34
N GLU A 255 -31.05 -4.42 -57.07
CA GLU A 255 -30.79 -4.82 -58.47
C GLU A 255 -29.41 -4.37 -59.02
N THR A 256 -29.07 -4.86 -60.22
CA THR A 256 -27.70 -4.98 -60.78
C THR A 256 -27.43 -4.12 -62.03
N GLU A 257 -26.18 -3.65 -62.16
CA GLU A 257 -25.40 -3.32 -63.38
C GLU A 257 -25.89 -2.32 -64.47
N GLN A 258 -24.89 -1.78 -65.18
CA GLN A 258 -24.88 -1.15 -66.53
C GLN A 258 -25.07 0.38 -66.71
N HIS A 259 -23.92 1.04 -66.89
CA HIS A 259 -23.51 1.85 -68.07
C HIS A 259 -24.44 2.84 -68.79
N SER A 260 -23.82 4.00 -69.16
CA SER A 260 -24.13 4.89 -70.30
C SER A 260 -25.40 5.76 -70.19
N LEU A 261 -25.59 6.89 -70.88
CA LEU A 261 -24.75 7.86 -71.62
C LEU A 261 -25.56 9.19 -71.71
N LEU A 262 -24.93 10.29 -72.14
CA LEU A 262 -25.45 11.56 -72.72
C LEU A 262 -27.00 11.72 -72.90
N THR A 263 -27.64 12.90 -72.77
CA THR A 263 -27.39 14.13 -73.56
C THR A 263 -28.26 15.33 -73.07
N GLU A 264 -27.81 16.56 -73.36
CA GLU A 264 -28.46 17.89 -73.52
C GLU A 264 -30.03 18.02 -73.51
N THR A 265 -30.70 19.15 -73.19
CA THR A 265 -30.49 20.56 -73.65
C THR A 265 -31.32 21.63 -72.90
N SER A 266 -30.90 22.91 -72.99
CA SER A 266 -31.68 24.17 -72.91
C SER A 266 -32.18 24.71 -71.53
N GLY A 267 -32.20 26.03 -71.27
CA GLY A 267 -31.66 27.16 -72.03
C GLY A 267 -31.77 28.55 -71.34
N THR A 268 -30.74 29.41 -71.56
CA THR A 268 -30.70 30.89 -71.49
C THR A 268 -31.51 31.71 -70.46
N LYS A 269 -30.81 32.56 -69.66
CA LYS A 269 -30.84 34.03 -69.83
C LYS A 269 -29.77 34.83 -69.01
N THR A 270 -28.93 35.56 -69.76
CA THR A 270 -28.33 36.90 -69.51
C THR A 270 -27.80 37.35 -68.13
N GLU A 271 -26.46 37.57 -68.13
CA GLU A 271 -25.72 38.79 -67.67
C GLU A 271 -25.64 39.10 -66.14
N SER A 272 -24.49 39.50 -65.57
CA SER A 272 -23.38 40.31 -66.11
C SER A 272 -21.96 39.84 -65.72
N LYS A 273 -20.92 40.41 -66.36
CA LYS A 273 -19.50 40.03 -66.23
C LYS A 273 -18.76 40.79 -65.11
N THR A 274 -17.89 40.08 -64.39
CA THR A 274 -16.47 40.49 -64.23
C THR A 274 -15.55 39.30 -63.91
N SER A 275 -14.39 39.27 -64.57
CA SER A 275 -13.26 38.34 -64.38
C SER A 275 -12.32 38.83 -63.25
N LEU A 276 -11.44 38.05 -62.60
CA LEU A 276 -10.45 37.06 -63.05
C LEU A 276 -10.02 36.13 -61.87
N THR A 277 -9.34 35.00 -62.19
CA THR A 277 -8.32 34.26 -61.37
C THR A 277 -8.63 33.98 -59.88
N ASP A 278 -8.71 32.74 -59.42
CA ASP A 278 -7.52 31.89 -59.25
C ASP A 278 -7.81 30.38 -59.08
N ASP A 279 -6.72 29.61 -59.11
CA ASP A 279 -6.70 28.15 -59.24
C ASP A 279 -7.08 27.33 -57.98
N ALA A 280 -7.42 26.07 -58.24
CA ALA A 280 -7.34 24.90 -57.37
C ALA A 280 -7.37 25.08 -55.82
N ASN A 281 -8.53 24.84 -55.20
CA ASN A 281 -8.57 24.25 -53.86
C ASN A 281 -9.86 23.46 -53.58
N LYS A 282 -9.94 22.21 -54.05
CA LYS A 282 -10.85 21.21 -53.48
C LYS A 282 -10.36 20.81 -52.09
N ARG A 283 -10.54 21.71 -51.10
CA ARG A 283 -10.43 21.34 -49.70
C ARG A 283 -11.61 20.44 -49.35
N THR A 284 -11.33 19.15 -49.19
CA THR A 284 -12.24 18.22 -48.51
C THR A 284 -12.44 18.69 -47.07
N THR A 285 -13.46 19.51 -46.84
CA THR A 285 -13.93 19.84 -45.49
C THR A 285 -14.46 18.57 -44.86
N VAL A 286 -13.61 17.91 -44.07
CA VAL A 286 -14.03 16.82 -43.18
C VAL A 286 -15.13 17.39 -42.29
N LEU A 287 -16.36 16.90 -42.47
CA LEU A 287 -17.50 17.31 -41.66
C LEU A 287 -17.18 16.95 -40.20
N ALA A 288 -16.98 17.97 -39.37
CA ALA A 288 -16.68 17.78 -37.97
C ALA A 288 -17.86 17.06 -37.27
N TYR A 289 -17.55 16.05 -36.47
CA TYR A 289 -18.55 15.29 -35.71
C TYR A 289 -19.48 16.25 -34.93
N PRO A 290 -20.81 16.15 -35.10
CA PRO A 290 -21.75 16.99 -34.37
C PRO A 290 -21.71 16.62 -32.88
N LYS A 291 -21.14 17.52 -32.07
CA LYS A 291 -21.06 17.34 -30.62
C LYS A 291 -22.47 17.41 -30.02
N ALA A 292 -22.78 16.50 -29.10
CA ALA A 292 -24.04 16.46 -28.36
C ALA A 292 -23.86 17.07 -26.95
N PRO A 293 -24.13 18.38 -26.75
CA PRO A 293 -24.13 18.97 -25.43
C PRO A 293 -25.36 18.52 -24.62
N LEU A 294 -25.20 18.38 -23.30
CA LEU A 294 -26.32 18.19 -22.39
C LEU A 294 -27.14 19.49 -22.29
N ASN A 295 -28.45 19.36 -22.12
CA ASN A 295 -29.40 20.48 -22.05
C ASN A 295 -30.33 20.35 -20.81
N GLU A 296 -31.10 21.40 -20.52
CA GLU A 296 -31.98 21.45 -19.35
C GLU A 296 -33.07 20.37 -19.39
N GLU A 297 -33.60 20.04 -20.57
CA GLU A 297 -34.59 18.99 -20.77
C GLU A 297 -34.07 17.61 -20.32
N PHE A 298 -32.83 17.27 -20.72
CA PHE A 298 -32.14 16.07 -20.27
C PHE A 298 -31.98 16.04 -18.74
N PHE A 299 -31.54 17.14 -18.13
CA PHE A 299 -31.36 17.20 -16.67
C PHE A 299 -32.68 17.09 -15.91
N GLN A 300 -33.74 17.73 -16.39
CA GLN A 300 -35.07 17.64 -15.76
C GLN A 300 -35.66 16.23 -15.90
N LYS A 301 -35.49 15.58 -17.06
CA LYS A 301 -35.88 14.17 -17.24
C LYS A 301 -35.12 13.26 -16.28
N CYS A 302 -33.79 13.33 -16.26
CA CYS A 302 -32.95 12.53 -15.37
C CYS A 302 -33.27 12.77 -13.87
N ARG A 303 -33.64 14.00 -13.49
CA ARG A 303 -34.09 14.32 -12.13
C ARG A 303 -35.40 13.60 -11.79
N ASN A 304 -36.39 13.64 -12.67
CA ASN A 304 -37.68 12.98 -12.46
C ASN A 304 -37.48 11.45 -12.37
N ASP A 305 -36.85 10.86 -13.39
CA ASP A 305 -36.54 9.42 -13.45
C ASP A 305 -35.79 8.92 -12.19
N PHE A 306 -34.92 9.76 -11.60
CA PHE A 306 -34.20 9.42 -10.38
C PHE A 306 -35.10 9.39 -9.14
N TYR A 307 -35.93 10.42 -8.93
CA TYR A 307 -36.79 10.52 -7.74
C TYR A 307 -38.05 9.64 -7.84
N ASP A 308 -38.51 9.33 -9.04
CA ASP A 308 -39.60 8.37 -9.30
C ASP A 308 -39.16 6.90 -9.08
N CYS A 309 -37.86 6.65 -8.86
CA CYS A 309 -37.32 5.34 -8.52
C CYS A 309 -37.04 5.23 -7.00
N PRO A 310 -37.88 4.53 -6.19
CA PRO A 310 -37.69 4.45 -4.74
C PRO A 310 -36.36 3.81 -4.33
N LYS A 311 -35.84 2.90 -5.16
CA LYS A 311 -34.52 2.27 -4.99
C LYS A 311 -33.38 3.30 -5.01
N ASN A 312 -33.43 4.26 -5.94
CA ASN A 312 -32.41 5.30 -6.07
C ASN A 312 -32.45 6.26 -4.88
N VAL A 313 -33.66 6.62 -4.41
CA VAL A 313 -33.85 7.44 -3.19
C VAL A 313 -33.36 6.71 -1.94
N LEU A 314 -33.61 5.40 -1.81
CA LEU A 314 -33.08 4.56 -0.73
C LEU A 314 -31.54 4.54 -0.76
N ALA A 315 -30.94 4.22 -1.91
CA ALA A 315 -29.49 4.19 -2.09
C ALA A 315 -28.85 5.56 -1.81
N GLN A 316 -29.47 6.66 -2.25
CA GLN A 316 -29.05 8.03 -1.96
C GLN A 316 -29.00 8.30 -0.45
N ASN A 317 -30.05 7.94 0.30
CA ASN A 317 -30.12 8.16 1.75
C ASN A 317 -29.03 7.39 2.54
N VAL A 318 -28.55 6.26 2.00
CA VAL A 318 -27.45 5.48 2.60
C VAL A 318 -26.08 6.01 2.16
N CYS A 319 -25.84 6.11 0.85
CA CYS A 319 -24.53 6.45 0.27
C CYS A 319 -24.12 7.92 0.49
N THR A 320 -25.05 8.80 0.86
CA THR A 320 -24.72 10.17 1.32
C THR A 320 -24.21 10.23 2.77
N ARG A 321 -24.22 9.10 3.49
CA ARG A 321 -23.84 9.01 4.91
C ARG A 321 -22.77 7.96 5.23
N ILE A 322 -22.66 6.93 4.39
CA ILE A 322 -21.74 5.79 4.55
C ILE A 322 -20.92 5.68 3.27
N ASP A 323 -19.71 5.14 3.37
CA ASP A 323 -18.92 4.80 2.19
C ASP A 323 -19.74 3.90 1.22
N PRO A 324 -19.80 4.23 -0.10
CA PRO A 324 -20.67 3.49 -1.01
C PRO A 324 -20.25 2.03 -1.24
N PHE A 325 -18.99 1.66 -1.05
CA PHE A 325 -18.54 0.26 -1.17
C PHE A 325 -18.91 -0.52 0.09
N ASP A 326 -18.68 0.04 1.29
CA ASP A 326 -19.20 -0.53 2.55
C ASP A 326 -20.74 -0.72 2.48
N ALA A 327 -21.47 0.21 1.85
CA ALA A 327 -22.91 0.12 1.65
C ALA A 327 -23.35 -0.93 0.60
N CYS A 328 -22.44 -1.33 -0.30
CA CYS A 328 -22.68 -2.39 -1.28
C CYS A 328 -22.32 -3.80 -0.75
N LEU A 329 -21.70 -3.94 0.43
CA LEU A 329 -21.26 -5.25 0.94
C LEU A 329 -22.42 -6.24 1.07
N SER A 330 -22.31 -7.36 0.35
CA SER A 330 -23.37 -8.38 0.35
C SER A 330 -23.36 -9.16 1.65
N ARG A 331 -24.39 -8.96 2.48
CA ARG A 331 -24.55 -9.68 3.74
C ARG A 331 -24.58 -11.20 3.55
N LYS A 332 -25.18 -11.67 2.44
CA LYS A 332 -25.24 -13.09 2.08
C LYS A 332 -23.84 -13.66 1.83
N SER A 333 -22.99 -12.96 1.08
CA SER A 333 -21.62 -13.42 0.78
C SER A 333 -20.77 -13.48 2.05
N LEU A 334 -20.91 -12.49 2.94
CA LEU A 334 -20.28 -12.50 4.28
C LEU A 334 -20.70 -13.70 5.13
N GLU A 335 -21.99 -14.08 5.14
CA GLU A 335 -22.50 -15.20 5.94
C GLU A 335 -22.07 -16.59 5.42
N ASN A 336 -21.78 -16.70 4.12
CA ASN A 336 -21.34 -17.95 3.49
C ASN A 336 -19.81 -18.10 3.42
N THR A 337 -19.05 -17.08 3.81
CA THR A 337 -17.59 -17.09 3.76
C THR A 337 -16.98 -17.63 5.06
N GLN A 338 -16.09 -18.62 4.95
CA GLN A 338 -15.44 -19.29 6.09
C GLN A 338 -13.95 -19.52 5.81
N HIS A 339 -13.07 -19.18 6.76
CA HIS A 339 -11.60 -19.32 6.66
C HIS A 339 -11.09 -20.75 6.95
N VAL A 340 -11.77 -21.75 6.38
CA VAL A 340 -11.41 -23.17 6.48
C VAL A 340 -11.09 -23.69 5.08
N PHE A 341 -9.99 -24.45 4.95
CA PHE A 341 -9.42 -24.90 3.68
C PHE A 341 -9.08 -26.39 3.72
N THR A 342 -9.30 -27.09 2.60
CA THR A 342 -9.05 -28.55 2.47
C THR A 342 -7.57 -28.90 2.60
N TYR A 343 -6.70 -28.08 1.98
CA TYR A 343 -5.25 -28.20 2.05
C TYR A 343 -4.69 -26.86 2.56
N LYS A 344 -3.76 -26.93 3.51
CA LYS A 344 -3.13 -25.77 4.13
C LYS A 344 -1.69 -26.11 4.50
N ILE A 345 -0.77 -25.18 4.31
CA ILE A 345 0.63 -25.32 4.74
C ILE A 345 0.70 -25.42 6.27
N GLU A 346 1.42 -26.42 6.78
CA GLU A 346 1.47 -26.75 8.21
C GLU A 346 2.04 -25.61 9.07
N ASN A 347 3.15 -25.01 8.61
CA ASN A 347 3.87 -23.95 9.31
C ASN A 347 3.75 -22.64 8.50
N GLU A 348 2.60 -21.97 8.63
CA GLU A 348 2.46 -20.58 8.17
C GLU A 348 3.47 -19.67 8.87
N GLY A 349 4.00 -18.68 8.14
CA GLY A 349 5.05 -17.79 8.64
C GLY A 349 4.59 -16.90 9.80
N LYS A 350 5.44 -16.75 10.82
CA LYS A 350 5.20 -15.89 11.99
C LYS A 350 6.38 -14.95 12.27
N PRO A 351 6.14 -13.73 12.78
CA PRO A 351 4.83 -13.06 12.89
C PRO A 351 4.25 -12.73 11.50
N LEU A 352 3.00 -12.26 11.43
CA LEU A 352 2.51 -11.64 10.20
C LEU A 352 3.31 -10.37 9.89
N THR A 353 3.48 -10.11 8.60
CA THR A 353 4.32 -9.01 8.13
C THR A 353 3.50 -7.76 7.80
N ASN A 354 4.12 -6.58 7.85
CA ASN A 354 3.45 -5.31 7.55
C ASN A 354 4.36 -4.34 6.79
N GLN A 355 4.08 -4.10 5.51
CA GLN A 355 4.82 -3.16 4.66
C GLN A 355 4.51 -1.68 4.96
N LYS A 356 3.45 -1.41 5.73
CA LYS A 356 2.96 -0.07 6.09
C LYS A 356 2.73 0.79 4.83
N SER A 357 3.13 2.06 4.84
CA SER A 357 2.96 3.02 3.75
C SER A 357 4.15 2.96 2.77
N SER A 358 4.36 1.80 2.16
CA SER A 358 5.38 1.57 1.12
C SER A 358 4.90 0.54 0.09
N GLY A 359 5.39 0.63 -1.16
CA GLY A 359 5.00 -0.30 -2.24
C GLY A 359 5.77 -1.63 -2.25
N ARG A 360 6.24 -2.10 -1.08
CA ARG A 360 7.19 -3.23 -0.98
C ARG A 360 6.56 -4.64 -1.02
N CYS A 361 5.27 -4.76 -1.33
CA CYS A 361 4.53 -6.04 -1.23
C CYS A 361 5.24 -7.23 -1.92
N TRP A 362 5.82 -7.04 -3.10
CA TRP A 362 6.59 -8.07 -3.82
C TRP A 362 7.76 -8.63 -3.01
N LEU A 363 8.52 -7.76 -2.32
CA LEU A 363 9.59 -8.17 -1.40
C LEU A 363 9.04 -8.94 -0.20
N PHE A 364 7.94 -8.44 0.39
CA PHE A 364 7.30 -9.09 1.54
C PHE A 364 6.76 -10.47 1.18
N ALA A 365 5.94 -10.58 0.13
CA ALA A 365 5.38 -11.82 -0.35
C ALA A 365 6.49 -12.84 -0.69
N ALA A 366 7.56 -12.42 -1.38
CA ALA A 366 8.63 -13.35 -1.72
C ALA A 366 9.39 -13.85 -0.48
N LEU A 367 9.71 -12.95 0.45
CA LEU A 367 10.36 -13.33 1.70
C LEU A 367 9.42 -14.14 2.62
N ASN A 368 8.10 -14.02 2.48
CA ASN A 368 7.11 -14.86 3.15
C ASN A 368 7.06 -16.28 2.53
N CYS A 369 7.22 -16.43 1.21
CA CYS A 369 7.44 -17.75 0.60
C CYS A 369 8.75 -18.39 1.08
N ILE A 370 9.85 -17.64 1.05
CA ILE A 370 11.19 -18.14 1.38
C ILE A 370 11.30 -18.51 2.88
N ARG A 371 10.63 -17.78 3.78
CA ARG A 371 10.74 -18.03 5.24
C ARG A 371 10.06 -19.32 5.69
N ILE A 372 9.04 -19.82 4.99
CA ILE A 372 8.30 -21.03 5.39
C ILE A 372 9.21 -22.27 5.47
N PRO A 373 9.94 -22.69 4.41
CA PRO A 373 10.88 -23.81 4.51
C PRO A 373 12.06 -23.50 5.44
N PHE A 374 12.52 -22.25 5.51
CA PHE A 374 13.60 -21.84 6.43
C PHE A 374 13.21 -22.02 7.92
N ILE A 375 12.01 -21.59 8.30
CA ILE A 375 11.42 -21.75 9.64
C ILE A 375 11.31 -23.22 10.01
N LYS A 376 10.84 -24.07 9.08
CA LYS A 376 10.73 -25.52 9.26
C LYS A 376 12.12 -26.14 9.48
N GLN A 377 13.09 -25.80 8.65
CA GLN A 377 14.43 -26.39 8.67
C GLN A 377 15.26 -26.00 9.90
N TYR A 378 15.23 -24.72 10.31
CA TYR A 378 15.99 -24.23 11.46
C TYR A 378 15.20 -24.27 12.78
N ASN A 379 14.05 -24.97 12.79
CA ASN A 379 13.20 -25.18 13.96
C ASN A 379 12.88 -23.87 14.70
N LEU A 380 12.44 -22.85 13.97
CA LEU A 380 12.18 -21.49 14.49
C LEU A 380 10.69 -21.32 14.84
N ASP A 381 10.38 -20.59 15.90
CA ASP A 381 8.97 -20.23 16.21
C ASP A 381 8.52 -18.97 15.47
N GLU A 382 9.41 -17.98 15.38
CA GLU A 382 9.21 -16.71 14.67
C GLU A 382 10.45 -16.34 13.87
N PHE A 383 10.27 -15.92 12.61
CA PHE A 383 11.34 -15.43 11.76
C PHE A 383 10.84 -14.50 10.64
N GLU A 384 11.66 -13.48 10.36
CA GLU A 384 11.55 -12.64 9.17
C GLU A 384 12.94 -12.41 8.59
N PHE A 385 13.07 -12.49 7.26
CA PHE A 385 14.18 -11.86 6.55
C PHE A 385 14.00 -10.33 6.54
N SER A 386 15.09 -9.58 6.41
CA SER A 386 15.02 -8.12 6.33
C SER A 386 14.43 -7.67 4.98
N GLN A 387 13.18 -7.20 4.99
CA GLN A 387 12.58 -6.56 3.83
C GLN A 387 13.23 -5.19 3.55
N ALA A 388 13.68 -4.49 4.60
CA ALA A 388 14.48 -3.28 4.51
C ALA A 388 15.82 -3.49 3.75
N TYR A 389 16.47 -4.65 3.91
CA TYR A 389 17.74 -4.96 3.25
C TYR A 389 17.61 -5.03 1.72
N LEU A 390 16.62 -5.78 1.22
CA LEU A 390 16.35 -5.83 -0.21
C LEU A 390 15.84 -4.48 -0.74
N PHE A 391 15.06 -3.74 0.04
CA PHE A 391 14.59 -2.41 -0.34
C PHE A 391 15.73 -1.38 -0.48
N TYR A 392 16.75 -1.45 0.39
CA TYR A 392 17.95 -0.63 0.30
C TYR A 392 18.68 -0.85 -1.04
N TRP A 393 18.95 -2.12 -1.37
CA TRP A 393 19.64 -2.45 -2.61
C TRP A 393 18.78 -2.17 -3.85
N ASP A 394 17.49 -2.47 -3.83
CA ASP A 394 16.58 -2.14 -4.93
C ASP A 394 16.61 -0.64 -5.24
N LYS A 395 16.55 0.22 -4.20
CA LYS A 395 16.51 1.67 -4.40
C LYS A 395 17.78 2.23 -5.07
N ILE A 396 18.94 1.64 -4.78
CA ILE A 396 20.24 2.01 -5.35
C ILE A 396 20.43 1.43 -6.75
N GLU A 397 20.17 0.12 -6.92
CA GLU A 397 20.31 -0.55 -8.21
C GLU A 397 19.32 0.03 -9.23
N ARG A 398 18.04 0.20 -8.85
CA ARG A 398 16.98 0.76 -9.71
C ARG A 398 17.29 2.19 -10.14
N ALA A 399 17.89 2.99 -9.25
CA ALA A 399 18.37 4.33 -9.60
C ALA A 399 19.49 4.27 -10.66
N ASN A 400 20.46 3.37 -10.51
CA ASN A 400 21.51 3.15 -11.51
C ASN A 400 20.92 2.64 -12.85
N TYR A 401 19.99 1.68 -12.79
CA TYR A 401 19.30 1.13 -13.96
C TYR A 401 18.49 2.20 -14.71
N PHE A 402 17.77 3.07 -13.99
CA PHE A 402 17.09 4.23 -14.57
C PHE A 402 18.07 5.17 -15.29
N LEU A 403 19.22 5.51 -14.68
CA LEU A 403 20.19 6.40 -15.33
C LEU A 403 20.81 5.76 -16.59
N ASN A 404 21.01 4.43 -16.62
CA ASN A 404 21.43 3.72 -17.85
C ASN A 404 20.32 3.79 -18.91
N ASN A 405 19.05 3.55 -18.56
CA ASN A 405 17.92 3.71 -19.50
C ASN A 405 17.82 5.15 -20.05
N VAL A 406 18.17 6.17 -19.27
CA VAL A 406 18.25 7.55 -19.79
C VAL A 406 19.37 7.72 -20.82
N VAL A 407 20.55 7.14 -20.58
CA VAL A 407 21.66 7.14 -21.56
C VAL A 407 21.26 6.40 -22.83
N ASP A 408 20.64 5.22 -22.71
CA ASP A 408 20.24 4.40 -23.85
C ASP A 408 19.12 5.05 -24.67
N THR A 409 18.11 5.65 -24.01
CA THR A 409 17.06 6.41 -24.71
C THR A 409 17.61 7.67 -25.37
N ALA A 410 18.56 8.37 -24.75
CA ALA A 410 19.24 9.51 -25.37
C ALA A 410 20.02 9.09 -26.64
N LYS A 411 20.82 8.02 -26.55
CA LYS A 411 21.55 7.44 -27.68
C LYS A 411 20.64 6.91 -28.80
N ARG A 412 19.44 6.40 -28.45
CA ARG A 412 18.38 6.04 -29.42
C ARG A 412 17.75 7.27 -30.11
N GLY A 413 18.00 8.49 -29.65
CA GLY A 413 17.37 9.71 -30.18
C GLY A 413 15.94 9.94 -29.68
N GLU A 414 15.50 9.25 -28.62
CA GLU A 414 14.15 9.40 -28.06
C GLU A 414 13.96 10.80 -27.49
N PRO A 415 12.94 11.57 -27.90
CA PRO A 415 12.72 12.93 -27.42
C PRO A 415 12.25 12.96 -25.96
N VAL A 416 12.61 14.01 -25.22
CA VAL A 416 12.38 14.09 -23.76
C VAL A 416 10.90 14.20 -23.38
N ASP A 417 10.09 14.79 -24.26
CA ASP A 417 8.63 14.88 -24.20
C ASP A 417 7.93 13.70 -24.94
N GLY A 418 8.71 12.81 -25.54
CA GLY A 418 8.23 11.56 -26.12
C GLY A 418 7.64 10.62 -25.06
N ARG A 419 6.71 9.74 -25.49
CA ARG A 419 5.95 8.86 -24.60
C ARG A 419 6.85 8.00 -23.70
N LEU A 420 7.96 7.47 -24.23
CA LEU A 420 8.89 6.63 -23.48
C LEU A 420 9.62 7.43 -22.38
N VAL A 421 10.29 8.51 -22.73
CA VAL A 421 11.08 9.30 -21.76
C VAL A 421 10.16 9.98 -20.73
N SER A 422 9.00 10.48 -21.16
CA SER A 422 7.97 11.02 -20.27
C SER A 422 7.45 9.96 -19.27
N PHE A 423 7.21 8.72 -19.73
CA PHE A 423 6.86 7.61 -18.86
C PHE A 423 7.96 7.29 -17.83
N LEU A 424 9.22 7.16 -18.27
CA LEU A 424 10.36 6.88 -17.38
C LEU A 424 10.56 8.00 -16.33
N LEU A 425 10.33 9.26 -16.70
CA LEU A 425 10.40 10.40 -15.78
C LEU A 425 9.18 10.50 -14.83
N SER A 426 8.05 9.86 -15.15
CA SER A 426 6.83 9.91 -14.33
C SER A 426 7.05 9.28 -12.95
N ASP A 427 7.69 8.10 -12.91
CA ASP A 427 8.16 7.49 -11.68
C ASP A 427 9.49 6.72 -11.88
N PRO A 428 10.64 7.40 -11.77
CA PRO A 428 11.94 6.78 -12.05
C PRO A 428 12.42 5.82 -10.94
N THR A 429 11.72 5.76 -9.80
CA THR A 429 12.10 4.87 -8.69
C THR A 429 10.90 4.60 -7.76
N CYS A 430 9.91 3.89 -8.29
CA CYS A 430 8.83 3.31 -7.50
C CYS A 430 9.38 2.32 -6.45
N ASP A 431 8.52 1.86 -5.55
CA ASP A 431 8.87 0.80 -4.59
C ASP A 431 8.54 -0.60 -5.11
N GLY A 432 7.68 -0.68 -6.12
CA GLY A 432 7.22 -1.92 -6.73
C GLY A 432 8.26 -2.57 -7.64
N GLY A 433 8.10 -3.87 -7.86
CA GLY A 433 9.00 -4.70 -8.65
C GLY A 433 8.39 -6.06 -8.94
N GLN A 434 9.10 -6.84 -9.75
CA GLN A 434 8.66 -8.12 -10.31
C GLN A 434 9.51 -9.29 -9.81
N TRP A 435 9.13 -10.54 -10.10
CA TRP A 435 9.88 -11.71 -9.63
C TRP A 435 11.37 -11.70 -10.06
N ASP A 436 11.67 -11.48 -11.35
CA ASP A 436 13.08 -11.45 -11.81
C ASP A 436 13.88 -10.30 -11.18
N MET A 437 13.23 -9.20 -10.80
CA MET A 437 13.87 -8.11 -10.05
C MET A 437 14.29 -8.55 -8.65
N LEU A 438 13.54 -9.47 -8.02
CA LEU A 438 13.87 -10.04 -6.72
C LEU A 438 15.03 -11.04 -6.87
N VAL A 439 14.97 -11.91 -7.87
CA VAL A 439 16.06 -12.85 -8.22
C VAL A 439 17.37 -12.11 -8.39
N ASN A 440 17.36 -10.99 -9.13
CA ASN A 440 18.53 -10.13 -9.33
C ASN A 440 19.12 -9.58 -8.02
N LEU A 441 18.29 -9.18 -7.06
CA LEU A 441 18.75 -8.67 -5.77
C LEU A 441 19.31 -9.78 -4.89
N ILE A 442 18.62 -10.92 -4.82
CA ILE A 442 19.01 -12.06 -3.97
C ILE A 442 20.31 -12.68 -4.49
N ASN A 443 20.45 -12.90 -5.80
CA ASN A 443 21.68 -13.49 -6.37
C ASN A 443 22.89 -12.54 -6.33
N LYS A 444 22.68 -11.22 -6.30
CA LYS A 444 23.77 -10.22 -6.23
C LYS A 444 24.17 -9.87 -4.80
N HIS A 445 23.20 -9.67 -3.91
CA HIS A 445 23.41 -9.14 -2.57
C HIS A 445 23.16 -10.18 -1.48
N GLY A 446 22.25 -11.13 -1.70
CA GLY A 446 21.90 -12.19 -0.76
C GLY A 446 20.73 -11.84 0.15
N LEU A 447 20.69 -12.46 1.33
CA LEU A 447 19.64 -12.28 2.33
C LEU A 447 20.24 -12.12 3.74
N MET A 448 19.47 -11.55 4.65
CA MET A 448 19.81 -11.55 6.08
C MET A 448 18.54 -11.52 6.95
N PRO A 449 18.62 -11.96 8.22
CA PRO A 449 17.53 -11.83 9.19
C PRO A 449 17.16 -10.38 9.48
N LYS A 450 15.87 -10.09 9.69
CA LYS A 450 15.35 -8.74 10.01
C LYS A 450 15.97 -8.12 11.26
N LYS A 451 16.39 -8.95 12.23
CA LYS A 451 17.10 -8.49 13.44
C LYS A 451 18.50 -7.91 13.16
N CYS A 452 19.11 -8.25 12.02
CA CYS A 452 20.44 -7.79 11.63
C CYS A 452 20.42 -6.50 10.79
N PHE A 453 19.27 -6.17 10.17
CA PHE A 453 19.01 -4.88 9.54
C PHE A 453 17.50 -4.57 9.66
N PRO A 454 17.08 -3.80 10.67
CA PRO A 454 15.67 -3.57 10.98
C PRO A 454 15.02 -2.54 10.04
N GLU A 455 13.70 -2.40 10.18
CA GLU A 455 12.93 -1.36 9.48
C GLU A 455 13.29 0.05 9.97
N SER A 456 13.39 1.01 9.05
CA SER A 456 13.51 2.44 9.33
C SER A 456 12.18 3.17 9.12
N TYR A 457 12.08 4.43 9.55
CA TYR A 457 10.92 5.28 9.23
C TYR A 457 10.64 5.35 7.72
N SER A 458 11.68 5.41 6.88
CA SER A 458 11.52 5.49 5.42
C SER A 458 11.23 4.13 4.77
N CYS A 459 11.46 3.01 5.47
CA CYS A 459 10.93 1.71 5.06
C CYS A 459 9.40 1.67 5.23
N GLU A 460 8.89 2.16 6.37
CA GLU A 460 7.45 2.15 6.66
C GLU A 460 6.66 3.32 6.03
N ALA A 461 7.34 4.39 5.57
CA ALA A 461 6.74 5.60 5.02
C ALA A 461 7.60 6.20 3.87
N SER A 462 7.79 5.42 2.80
CA SER A 462 8.78 5.68 1.75
C SER A 462 8.58 6.97 0.94
N THR A 463 7.35 7.52 0.91
CA THR A 463 6.97 8.66 0.04
C THR A 463 7.96 9.82 0.09
N ARG A 464 8.50 10.16 1.26
CA ARG A 464 9.41 11.31 1.43
C ARG A 464 10.81 11.07 0.90
N MET A 465 11.41 9.91 1.21
CA MET A 465 12.68 9.48 0.60
C MET A 465 12.53 9.42 -0.92
N ASN A 466 11.46 8.78 -1.40
CA ASN A 466 11.12 8.67 -2.81
C ASN A 466 10.96 10.05 -3.49
N SER A 467 10.35 11.06 -2.85
CA SER A 467 10.32 12.42 -3.40
C SER A 467 11.72 13.01 -3.62
N VAL A 468 12.65 12.82 -2.67
CA VAL A 468 14.02 13.32 -2.78
C VAL A 468 14.78 12.62 -3.90
N VAL A 469 14.77 11.27 -3.92
CA VAL A 469 15.47 10.49 -4.96
C VAL A 469 14.87 10.78 -6.35
N LYS A 470 13.54 10.79 -6.51
CA LYS A 470 12.88 11.12 -7.79
C LYS A 470 13.21 12.54 -8.28
N SER A 471 13.39 13.51 -7.36
CA SER A 471 13.83 14.86 -7.74
C SER A 471 15.24 14.86 -8.33
N LYS A 472 16.19 14.19 -7.66
CA LYS A 472 17.57 14.08 -8.13
C LYS A 472 17.70 13.25 -9.42
N LEU A 473 16.99 12.13 -9.55
CA LEU A 473 17.01 11.32 -10.77
C LEU A 473 16.51 12.10 -12.01
N ARG A 474 15.50 12.98 -11.87
CA ARG A 474 15.04 13.84 -12.97
C ARG A 474 16.05 14.92 -13.35
N GLU A 475 16.74 15.51 -12.36
CA GLU A 475 17.85 16.43 -12.58
C GLU A 475 19.00 15.72 -13.32
N TYR A 476 19.40 14.54 -12.84
CA TYR A 476 20.45 13.73 -13.46
C TYR A 476 20.09 13.29 -14.87
N ALA A 477 18.82 12.95 -15.12
CA ALA A 477 18.36 12.58 -16.45
C ALA A 477 18.53 13.73 -17.45
N LYS A 478 18.16 14.95 -17.06
CA LYS A 478 18.40 16.17 -17.84
C LYS A 478 19.89 16.40 -18.10
N ASP A 479 20.74 16.22 -17.08
CA ASP A 479 22.19 16.41 -17.20
C ASP A 479 22.85 15.38 -18.14
N LEU A 480 22.51 14.10 -18.00
CA LEU A 480 23.06 13.02 -18.83
C LEU A 480 22.64 13.18 -20.30
N ARG A 481 21.38 13.54 -20.55
CA ARG A 481 20.89 13.83 -21.91
C ARG A 481 21.66 14.98 -22.54
N LYS A 482 21.79 16.11 -21.84
CA LYS A 482 22.61 17.25 -22.31
C LYS A 482 24.08 16.88 -22.56
N LEU A 483 24.65 16.02 -21.73
CA LEU A 483 26.03 15.56 -21.87
C LEU A 483 26.20 14.76 -23.17
N ILE A 484 25.23 13.90 -23.50
CA ILE A 484 25.18 13.13 -24.75
C ILE A 484 24.90 14.03 -25.96
N ASP A 485 23.95 14.96 -25.85
CA ASP A 485 23.64 15.94 -26.90
C ASP A 485 24.85 16.82 -27.27
N ASN A 486 25.74 17.08 -26.30
CA ASN A 486 27.01 17.79 -26.49
C ASN A 486 28.14 16.92 -27.06
N GLY A 487 27.89 15.64 -27.38
CA GLY A 487 28.87 14.72 -27.96
C GLY A 487 29.91 14.15 -26.99
N ALA A 488 29.60 14.08 -25.69
CA ALA A 488 30.50 13.50 -24.70
C ALA A 488 30.74 12.00 -24.94
N THR A 489 31.93 11.55 -24.52
CA THR A 489 32.35 10.14 -24.61
C THR A 489 31.67 9.26 -23.56
N ASP A 490 31.61 7.96 -23.83
CA ASP A 490 31.04 6.97 -22.90
C ASP A 490 31.69 6.98 -21.52
N ASP A 491 32.98 7.31 -21.42
CA ASP A 491 33.70 7.35 -20.14
C ASP A 491 33.40 8.63 -19.34
N GLU A 492 33.19 9.77 -20.01
CA GLU A 492 32.68 10.99 -19.37
C GLU A 492 31.26 10.81 -18.83
N VAL A 493 30.41 10.10 -19.58
CA VAL A 493 29.05 9.73 -19.14
C VAL A 493 29.12 8.82 -17.91
N LYS A 494 29.94 7.76 -17.92
CA LYS A 494 30.15 6.86 -16.77
C LYS A 494 30.65 7.61 -15.53
N GLU A 495 31.64 8.50 -15.67
CA GLU A 495 32.15 9.30 -14.54
C GLU A 495 31.12 10.32 -14.02
N ARG A 496 30.24 10.87 -14.87
CA ARG A 496 29.10 11.68 -14.40
C ARG A 496 28.10 10.83 -13.61
N MET A 497 27.73 9.66 -14.14
CA MET A 497 26.81 8.72 -13.48
C MET A 497 27.33 8.23 -12.13
N LYS A 498 28.62 7.91 -12.03
CA LYS A 498 29.28 7.49 -10.78
C LYS A 498 29.16 8.55 -9.68
N LYS A 499 29.37 9.84 -10.02
CA LYS A 499 29.17 10.96 -9.07
C LYS A 499 27.70 11.07 -8.63
N GLN A 500 26.77 10.97 -9.58
CA GLN A 500 25.32 11.00 -9.32
C GLN A 500 24.87 9.82 -8.44
N MET A 501 25.42 8.62 -8.65
CA MET A 501 25.12 7.44 -7.85
C MET A 501 25.71 7.49 -6.44
N ASN A 502 26.85 8.16 -6.24
CA ASN A 502 27.35 8.45 -4.88
C ASN A 502 26.36 9.35 -4.11
N GLU A 503 25.78 10.37 -4.77
CA GLU A 503 24.72 11.20 -4.17
C GLU A 503 23.46 10.37 -3.83
N VAL A 504 23.03 9.45 -4.71
CA VAL A 504 21.90 8.54 -4.43
C VAL A 504 22.22 7.61 -3.25
N TYR A 505 23.40 6.99 -3.23
CA TYR A 505 23.84 6.10 -2.16
C TYR A 505 23.78 6.80 -0.79
N ASN A 506 24.27 8.05 -0.73
CA ASN A 506 24.20 8.86 0.47
C ASN A 506 22.76 9.15 0.90
N ILE A 507 21.87 9.55 -0.02
CA ILE A 507 20.45 9.82 0.29
C ILE A 507 19.76 8.56 0.84
N VAL A 508 19.95 7.41 0.18
CA VAL A 508 19.34 6.14 0.61
C VAL A 508 19.93 5.68 1.96
N GLY A 509 21.25 5.78 2.15
CA GLY A 509 21.93 5.46 3.41
C GLY A 509 21.49 6.34 4.59
N ILE A 510 21.25 7.64 4.37
CA ILE A 510 20.69 8.55 5.37
C ILE A 510 19.26 8.15 5.75
N CYS A 511 18.44 7.69 4.79
CA CYS A 511 17.03 7.39 5.02
C CYS A 511 16.77 5.97 5.58
N LEU A 512 17.62 4.99 5.27
CA LEU A 512 17.42 3.58 5.59
C LEU A 512 18.50 3.00 6.54
N GLY A 513 19.60 3.70 6.74
CA GLY A 513 20.84 3.10 7.26
C GLY A 513 21.62 2.40 6.15
N ILE A 514 22.86 1.99 6.45
CA ILE A 514 23.72 1.23 5.55
C ILE A 514 23.82 -0.22 6.08
N PRO A 515 23.47 -1.25 5.28
CA PRO A 515 23.60 -2.64 5.71
C PRO A 515 25.06 -3.03 6.04
N PRO A 516 25.30 -3.83 7.07
CA PRO A 516 26.64 -4.30 7.39
C PRO A 516 27.14 -5.33 6.36
N GLU A 517 28.42 -5.24 5.97
CA GLU A 517 29.05 -6.19 5.04
C GLU A 517 29.05 -7.63 5.57
N LYS A 518 29.15 -7.78 6.90
CA LYS A 518 29.05 -9.04 7.63
C LYS A 518 28.22 -8.84 8.89
N PHE A 519 27.43 -9.85 9.25
CA PHE A 519 26.65 -9.87 10.48
C PHE A 519 26.86 -11.19 11.24
N THR A 520 26.53 -11.16 12.52
CA THR A 520 26.28 -12.37 13.32
C THR A 520 24.82 -12.35 13.74
N TRP A 521 24.11 -13.43 13.44
CA TRP A 521 22.73 -13.62 13.89
C TRP A 521 22.71 -14.62 15.03
N GLU A 522 22.21 -14.18 16.19
CA GLU A 522 22.00 -15.00 17.38
C GLU A 522 20.49 -15.27 17.55
N TYR A 523 20.13 -16.50 17.90
CA TYR A 523 18.75 -16.91 18.07
C TYR A 523 18.60 -18.10 19.03
N TYR A 524 17.35 -18.39 19.38
CA TYR A 524 16.94 -19.62 20.04
C TYR A 524 16.04 -20.40 19.08
N ASP A 525 16.20 -21.72 19.01
CA ASP A 525 15.23 -22.61 18.35
C ASP A 525 13.98 -22.83 19.23
N LYS A 526 12.97 -23.57 18.73
CA LYS A 526 11.77 -23.96 19.52
C LYS A 526 12.12 -24.76 20.79
N SER A 527 13.27 -25.42 20.81
CA SER A 527 13.81 -26.15 21.97
C SER A 527 14.51 -25.24 22.99
N LYS A 528 14.51 -23.91 22.77
CA LYS A 528 15.19 -22.88 23.58
C LYS A 528 16.71 -23.04 23.61
N LYS A 529 17.31 -23.74 22.63
CA LYS A 529 18.76 -23.87 22.48
C LYS A 529 19.31 -22.60 21.83
N TYR A 530 20.28 -21.95 22.48
CA TYR A 530 21.03 -20.85 21.88
C TYR A 530 21.86 -21.33 20.69
N LEU A 531 21.75 -20.60 19.58
CA LEU A 531 22.44 -20.84 18.32
C LEU A 531 22.91 -19.50 17.75
N ASN A 532 23.98 -19.54 16.96
CA ASN A 532 24.41 -18.38 16.17
C ASN A 532 24.93 -18.75 14.78
N ILE A 533 24.88 -17.79 13.87
CA ILE A 533 25.45 -17.86 12.52
C ILE A 533 26.20 -16.55 12.27
N GLY A 534 27.53 -16.61 12.22
CA GLY A 534 28.37 -15.49 11.81
C GLY A 534 29.80 -15.53 12.37
N PRO A 535 30.65 -14.53 12.03
CA PRO A 535 30.36 -13.42 11.12
C PRO A 535 30.29 -13.86 9.66
N ILE A 536 29.18 -13.55 8.96
CA ILE A 536 28.89 -14.02 7.60
C ILE A 536 28.41 -12.88 6.69
N ARG A 537 28.70 -12.94 5.38
CA ARG A 537 28.14 -12.00 4.40
C ARG A 537 26.71 -12.39 4.03
N PRO A 538 25.83 -11.46 3.64
CA PRO A 538 24.44 -11.79 3.26
C PRO A 538 24.32 -12.75 2.06
N ILE A 539 25.22 -12.66 1.07
CA ILE A 539 25.29 -13.63 -0.03
C ILE A 539 25.73 -15.02 0.43
N ASP A 540 26.72 -15.12 1.31
CA ASP A 540 27.16 -16.40 1.88
C ASP A 540 26.06 -17.03 2.77
N PHE A 541 25.22 -16.19 3.41
CA PHE A 541 24.07 -16.64 4.19
C PHE A 541 22.97 -17.20 3.29
N TYR A 542 22.64 -16.52 2.18
CA TYR A 542 21.70 -17.04 1.19
C TYR A 542 22.17 -18.40 0.63
N GLU A 543 23.38 -18.46 0.07
CA GLU A 543 23.90 -19.67 -0.59
C GLU A 543 24.02 -20.88 0.36
N LYS A 544 24.36 -20.67 1.64
CA LYS A 544 24.61 -21.78 2.59
C LYS A 544 23.38 -22.18 3.43
N TYR A 545 22.49 -21.25 3.75
CA TYR A 545 21.41 -21.48 4.73
C TYR A 545 20.00 -21.35 4.12
N VAL A 546 19.84 -20.72 2.95
CA VAL A 546 18.51 -20.51 2.34
C VAL A 546 18.36 -21.29 1.04
N LYS A 547 19.28 -21.09 0.09
CA LYS A 547 19.26 -21.69 -1.26
C LYS A 547 19.07 -23.22 -1.30
N PRO A 548 19.63 -24.03 -0.36
CA PRO A 548 19.39 -25.47 -0.34
C PRO A 548 17.93 -25.90 -0.10
N TYR A 549 17.09 -24.99 0.39
CA TYR A 549 15.68 -25.24 0.72
C TYR A 549 14.71 -24.33 -0.06
N PHE A 550 15.20 -23.20 -0.57
CA PHE A 550 14.49 -22.33 -1.50
C PHE A 550 15.50 -21.65 -2.42
N ASN A 551 15.75 -22.25 -3.59
CA ASN A 551 16.51 -21.61 -4.66
C ASN A 551 15.59 -20.72 -5.48
N VAL A 552 15.93 -19.43 -5.63
CA VAL A 552 15.10 -18.49 -6.41
C VAL A 552 15.21 -18.73 -7.92
N ASP A 553 16.31 -19.35 -8.38
CA ASP A 553 16.55 -19.67 -9.80
C ASP A 553 15.71 -20.85 -10.30
N ASP A 554 15.21 -21.70 -9.39
CA ASP A 554 14.35 -22.84 -9.72
C ASP A 554 12.85 -22.47 -9.80
N LYS A 555 12.51 -21.22 -9.48
CA LYS A 555 11.15 -20.70 -9.57
C LYS A 555 10.91 -19.98 -10.90
N VAL A 556 9.76 -20.23 -11.51
CA VAL A 556 9.36 -19.70 -12.82
C VAL A 556 8.11 -18.83 -12.72
N CYS A 557 8.13 -17.68 -13.42
CA CYS A 557 7.01 -16.75 -13.50
C CYS A 557 6.09 -17.11 -14.67
N LEU A 558 4.83 -17.43 -14.36
CA LEU A 558 3.77 -17.66 -15.34
C LEU A 558 2.75 -16.52 -15.23
N VAL A 559 2.34 -15.96 -16.36
CA VAL A 559 1.30 -14.91 -16.41
C VAL A 559 0.06 -15.36 -17.16
N THR A 560 -1.05 -14.66 -16.94
CA THR A 560 -2.27 -14.78 -17.75
C THR A 560 -2.69 -13.41 -18.28
N ASP A 561 -2.25 -13.14 -19.51
CA ASP A 561 -2.61 -11.97 -20.30
C ASP A 561 -3.51 -12.40 -21.46
N PRO A 562 -4.85 -12.20 -21.36
CA PRO A 562 -5.81 -12.64 -22.37
C PRO A 562 -5.95 -11.65 -23.54
N ARG A 563 -5.12 -10.60 -23.64
CA ARG A 563 -5.17 -9.65 -24.76
C ARG A 563 -4.89 -10.39 -26.07
N SER A 564 -5.73 -10.17 -27.09
CA SER A 564 -5.65 -10.90 -28.37
C SER A 564 -4.34 -10.70 -29.16
N SER A 565 -3.59 -9.63 -28.88
CA SER A 565 -2.23 -9.41 -29.39
C SER A 565 -1.17 -10.30 -28.74
N ASN A 566 -1.47 -10.84 -27.55
CA ASN A 566 -0.52 -11.48 -26.64
C ASN A 566 -0.88 -12.97 -26.50
N LEU A 567 -0.53 -13.77 -27.50
CA LEU A 567 -0.80 -15.20 -27.56
C LEU A 567 -0.23 -15.95 -26.34
N TYR A 568 -0.95 -16.98 -25.89
CA TYR A 568 -0.42 -17.97 -24.94
C TYR A 568 0.69 -18.84 -25.58
N GLY A 569 1.50 -19.49 -24.75
CA GLY A 569 2.66 -20.28 -25.21
C GLY A 569 3.80 -19.42 -25.76
N ARG A 570 3.90 -18.16 -25.30
CA ARG A 570 4.92 -17.19 -25.70
C ARG A 570 5.54 -16.52 -24.48
N SER A 571 6.83 -16.20 -24.61
CA SER A 571 7.59 -15.40 -23.65
C SER A 571 7.48 -13.92 -24.00
N TYR A 572 7.30 -13.08 -23.00
CA TYR A 572 7.23 -11.62 -23.12
C TYR A 572 8.21 -10.96 -22.15
N THR A 573 8.63 -9.75 -22.50
CA THR A 573 9.37 -8.84 -21.62
C THR A 573 8.87 -7.42 -21.84
N VAL A 574 9.23 -6.45 -20.99
CA VAL A 574 8.76 -5.06 -21.06
C VAL A 574 9.97 -4.14 -21.21
N ASP A 575 9.99 -3.26 -22.22
CA ASP A 575 11.12 -2.32 -22.44
C ASP A 575 11.39 -1.48 -21.19
N CYS A 576 12.66 -1.28 -20.87
CA CYS A 576 13.14 -0.56 -19.69
C CYS A 576 12.58 -1.04 -18.33
N LEU A 577 12.01 -2.25 -18.22
CA LEU A 577 11.53 -2.82 -16.95
C LEU A 577 12.62 -3.68 -16.28
N GLY A 578 13.23 -3.14 -15.23
CA GLY A 578 14.26 -3.83 -14.47
C GLY A 578 14.70 -3.04 -13.23
N ASN A 579 15.70 -3.58 -12.53
CA ASN A 579 16.33 -2.93 -11.38
C ASN A 579 17.85 -3.08 -11.33
N VAL A 580 18.43 -4.20 -11.79
CA VAL A 580 19.90 -4.41 -11.80
C VAL A 580 20.43 -4.38 -13.24
N VAL A 581 21.39 -3.50 -13.51
CA VAL A 581 22.07 -3.44 -14.83
C VAL A 581 22.88 -4.71 -15.06
N GLY A 582 22.64 -5.37 -16.19
CA GLY A 582 23.22 -6.69 -16.49
C GLY A 582 22.60 -7.85 -15.71
N GLY A 583 21.51 -7.61 -14.97
CA GLY A 583 20.71 -8.66 -14.36
C GLY A 583 19.84 -9.40 -15.37
N ARG A 584 19.14 -10.44 -14.89
CA ARG A 584 18.11 -11.17 -15.63
C ARG A 584 16.98 -10.21 -16.03
N PRO A 585 16.53 -10.19 -17.30
CA PRO A 585 15.36 -9.41 -17.71
C PRO A 585 14.09 -9.96 -17.06
N VAL A 586 13.06 -9.13 -16.94
CA VAL A 586 11.73 -9.61 -16.51
C VAL A 586 11.13 -10.46 -17.63
N LEU A 587 10.81 -11.72 -17.35
CA LEU A 587 10.31 -12.69 -18.32
C LEU A 587 8.96 -13.24 -17.90
N TYR A 588 7.97 -13.06 -18.77
CA TYR A 588 6.59 -13.51 -18.57
C TYR A 588 6.25 -14.62 -19.55
N ASN A 589 6.02 -15.82 -19.04
CA ASN A 589 5.52 -16.95 -19.82
C ASN A 589 3.99 -16.92 -19.81
N ASN A 590 3.38 -16.49 -20.92
CA ASN A 590 1.93 -16.26 -20.97
C ASN A 590 1.15 -17.57 -21.19
N GLN A 591 0.22 -17.87 -20.29
CA GLN A 591 -0.51 -19.13 -20.25
C GLN A 591 -2.00 -18.92 -19.88
N PRO A 592 -2.90 -19.87 -20.25
CA PRO A 592 -4.29 -19.84 -19.83
C PRO A 592 -4.43 -19.86 -18.30
N VAL A 593 -5.41 -19.12 -17.77
CA VAL A 593 -5.56 -18.95 -16.31
C VAL A 593 -5.88 -20.26 -15.59
N GLU A 594 -6.48 -21.22 -16.29
CA GLU A 594 -6.74 -22.58 -15.83
C GLU A 594 -5.44 -23.30 -15.46
N LEU A 595 -4.39 -23.16 -16.27
CA LEU A 595 -3.09 -23.80 -16.00
C LEU A 595 -2.41 -23.17 -14.77
N LEU A 596 -2.48 -21.85 -14.61
CA LEU A 596 -1.97 -21.17 -13.41
C LEU A 596 -2.71 -21.67 -12.15
N LEU A 597 -4.04 -21.77 -12.22
CA LEU A 597 -4.91 -22.23 -11.15
C LEU A 597 -4.65 -23.70 -10.77
N ASP A 598 -4.40 -24.58 -11.75
CA ASP A 598 -4.02 -25.97 -11.51
C ASP A 598 -2.62 -26.09 -10.89
N LEU A 599 -1.64 -25.31 -11.36
CA LEU A 599 -0.27 -25.31 -10.83
C LEU A 599 -0.20 -24.76 -9.40
N VAL A 600 -0.93 -23.68 -9.10
CA VAL A 600 -1.10 -23.17 -7.72
C VAL A 600 -1.71 -24.24 -6.82
N THR A 601 -2.79 -24.89 -7.28
CA THR A 601 -3.46 -25.96 -6.51
C THR A 601 -2.52 -27.15 -6.26
N LYS A 602 -1.69 -27.51 -7.25
CA LYS A 602 -0.67 -28.56 -7.15
C LYS A 602 0.42 -28.20 -6.13
N ALA A 603 0.99 -26.99 -6.20
CA ALA A 603 2.00 -26.50 -5.24
C ALA A 603 1.47 -26.53 -3.80
N LEU A 604 0.26 -26.00 -3.57
CA LEU A 604 -0.35 -25.95 -2.24
C LEU A 604 -0.70 -27.34 -1.69
N LYS A 605 -1.08 -28.30 -2.55
CA LYS A 605 -1.25 -29.71 -2.16
C LYS A 605 0.07 -30.38 -1.75
N PHE A 606 1.22 -29.93 -2.28
CA PHE A 606 2.56 -30.34 -1.84
C PHE A 606 3.11 -29.53 -0.64
N GLY A 607 2.36 -28.52 -0.17
CA GLY A 607 2.78 -27.67 0.95
C GLY A 607 3.75 -26.55 0.58
N GLU A 608 3.91 -26.23 -0.71
CA GLU A 608 4.70 -25.08 -1.17
C GLU A 608 3.86 -23.79 -1.21
N PRO A 609 4.35 -22.67 -0.63
CA PRO A 609 3.71 -21.37 -0.75
C PRO A 609 3.95 -20.77 -2.14
N VAL A 610 2.93 -20.12 -2.70
CA VAL A 610 2.99 -19.55 -4.05
C VAL A 610 2.89 -18.03 -4.00
N TRP A 611 3.92 -17.34 -4.50
CA TRP A 611 3.88 -15.90 -4.71
C TRP A 611 2.99 -15.60 -5.93
N PHE A 612 2.20 -14.54 -5.87
CA PHE A 612 1.36 -14.12 -7.00
C PHE A 612 1.15 -12.60 -7.07
N GLY A 613 0.89 -12.10 -8.28
CA GLY A 613 0.54 -10.72 -8.59
C GLY A 613 -0.92 -10.57 -9.03
N CYS A 614 -1.61 -9.57 -8.50
CA CYS A 614 -3.05 -9.35 -8.73
C CYS A 614 -3.46 -7.87 -8.74
N GLU A 615 -4.72 -7.60 -9.10
CA GLU A 615 -5.40 -6.32 -8.86
C GLU A 615 -6.25 -6.39 -7.59
N VAL A 616 -5.68 -6.04 -6.45
CA VAL A 616 -6.27 -6.27 -5.11
C VAL A 616 -7.48 -5.37 -4.78
N ASN A 617 -7.71 -4.26 -5.48
CA ASN A 617 -8.75 -3.28 -5.11
C ASN A 617 -10.10 -3.56 -5.79
N LYS A 618 -10.19 -4.59 -6.65
CA LYS A 618 -11.43 -5.00 -7.31
C LYS A 618 -12.09 -6.10 -6.49
N ARG A 619 -13.41 -6.00 -6.29
CA ARG A 619 -14.24 -7.03 -5.65
C ARG A 619 -13.66 -7.52 -4.31
N PHE A 620 -13.19 -6.56 -3.49
CA PHE A 620 -12.45 -6.83 -2.26
C PHE A 620 -13.05 -6.12 -1.03
N ALA A 621 -13.46 -6.89 -0.02
CA ALA A 621 -13.93 -6.38 1.27
C ALA A 621 -12.78 -6.32 2.29
N GLY A 622 -11.98 -5.25 2.24
CA GLY A 622 -10.67 -5.20 2.89
C GLY A 622 -10.63 -5.23 4.43
N LYS A 623 -11.76 -5.00 5.12
CA LYS A 623 -11.83 -5.20 6.59
C LYS A 623 -12.01 -6.68 6.92
N GLN A 624 -12.90 -7.35 6.18
CA GLN A 624 -13.27 -8.75 6.34
C GLN A 624 -12.27 -9.72 5.68
N GLY A 625 -11.43 -9.23 4.76
CA GLY A 625 -10.41 -10.01 4.08
C GLY A 625 -10.98 -10.98 3.04
N ILE A 626 -11.91 -10.51 2.21
CA ILE A 626 -12.64 -11.36 1.26
C ILE A 626 -12.51 -10.78 -0.15
N GLU A 627 -11.92 -11.57 -1.04
CA GLU A 627 -11.73 -11.32 -2.46
C GLU A 627 -12.69 -12.25 -3.23
N ASP A 628 -13.87 -11.71 -3.57
CA ASP A 628 -14.95 -12.49 -4.17
C ASP A 628 -15.80 -11.59 -5.09
N LEU A 629 -16.09 -12.07 -6.30
CA LEU A 629 -16.87 -11.34 -7.29
C LEU A 629 -18.24 -10.92 -6.74
N ASP A 630 -18.85 -11.75 -5.91
CA ASP A 630 -20.18 -11.50 -5.31
C ASP A 630 -20.12 -10.78 -3.95
N ILE A 631 -18.97 -10.22 -3.53
CA ILE A 631 -18.88 -9.51 -2.24
C ILE A 631 -19.57 -8.13 -2.24
N HIS A 632 -19.84 -7.54 -3.42
CA HIS A 632 -20.48 -6.24 -3.57
C HIS A 632 -21.70 -6.27 -4.52
N ASP A 633 -22.86 -5.87 -4.01
CA ASP A 633 -24.13 -5.75 -4.72
C ASP A 633 -24.24 -4.42 -5.52
N PHE A 634 -23.20 -4.05 -6.28
CA PHE A 634 -23.15 -2.77 -7.03
C PHE A 634 -24.36 -2.55 -7.95
N LYS A 635 -24.81 -3.61 -8.66
CA LYS A 635 -25.98 -3.57 -9.55
C LYS A 635 -27.27 -3.23 -8.79
N LEU A 636 -27.40 -3.68 -7.54
CA LEU A 636 -28.54 -3.34 -6.70
C LEU A 636 -28.51 -1.85 -6.33
N VAL A 637 -27.39 -1.39 -5.77
CA VAL A 637 -27.26 -0.02 -5.23
C VAL A 637 -27.22 1.04 -6.33
N PHE A 638 -26.37 0.89 -7.35
CA PHE A 638 -26.18 1.88 -8.41
C PHE A 638 -27.02 1.63 -9.67
N GLY A 639 -27.63 0.44 -9.81
CA GLY A 639 -28.28 0.02 -11.06
C GLY A 639 -27.31 -0.51 -12.13
N VAL A 640 -26.00 -0.44 -11.89
CA VAL A 640 -24.94 -0.85 -12.83
C VAL A 640 -23.84 -1.61 -12.11
N ASP A 641 -23.10 -2.43 -12.85
CA ASP A 641 -21.78 -2.90 -12.39
C ASP A 641 -20.75 -1.78 -12.58
N ILE A 642 -19.66 -1.83 -11.81
CA ILE A 642 -18.57 -0.84 -11.86
C ILE A 642 -17.16 -1.47 -11.83
N GLN A 643 -17.03 -2.80 -11.76
CA GLN A 643 -15.72 -3.47 -11.69
C GLN A 643 -15.58 -4.69 -12.61
N THR A 644 -16.70 -5.28 -13.04
CA THR A 644 -16.77 -6.43 -13.95
C THR A 644 -17.65 -6.11 -15.17
N THR A 645 -17.47 -4.90 -15.72
CA THR A 645 -18.23 -4.34 -16.85
C THR A 645 -17.67 -4.70 -18.23
N MET A 646 -16.43 -5.17 -18.28
CA MET A 646 -15.66 -5.51 -19.48
C MET A 646 -14.89 -6.81 -19.22
N GLU A 647 -14.55 -7.56 -20.27
CA GLU A 647 -13.68 -8.73 -20.16
C GLU A 647 -12.26 -8.34 -19.70
N LYS A 648 -11.52 -9.28 -19.12
CA LYS A 648 -10.19 -9.04 -18.55
C LYS A 648 -9.19 -8.42 -19.55
N ALA A 649 -9.28 -8.81 -20.82
CA ALA A 649 -8.47 -8.25 -21.90
C ALA A 649 -8.74 -6.75 -22.13
N ASP A 650 -10.01 -6.37 -22.20
CA ASP A 650 -10.42 -4.97 -22.34
C ASP A 650 -10.08 -4.15 -21.10
N ARG A 651 -10.22 -4.71 -19.89
CA ARG A 651 -9.82 -4.01 -18.67
C ARG A 651 -8.33 -3.66 -18.66
N LEU A 652 -7.46 -4.52 -19.20
CA LEU A 652 -6.03 -4.24 -19.41
C LEU A 652 -5.82 -3.16 -20.49
N LEU A 653 -6.48 -3.28 -21.65
CA LEU A 653 -6.29 -2.37 -22.79
C LEU A 653 -6.78 -0.94 -22.52
N TYR A 654 -7.92 -0.80 -21.84
CA TYR A 654 -8.56 0.49 -21.54
C TYR A 654 -8.16 1.08 -20.17
N GLY A 655 -7.24 0.43 -19.43
CA GLY A 655 -6.66 0.96 -18.20
C GLY A 655 -7.55 0.87 -16.96
N GLU A 656 -8.54 -0.02 -16.95
CA GLU A 656 -9.44 -0.29 -15.83
C GLU A 656 -8.84 -1.30 -14.82
N SER A 657 -7.89 -2.13 -15.26
CA SER A 657 -7.19 -3.11 -14.42
C SER A 657 -5.74 -3.30 -14.87
N MET A 658 -4.85 -3.52 -13.92
CA MET A 658 -3.43 -3.87 -14.10
C MET A 658 -2.94 -4.55 -12.82
N MET A 659 -1.75 -5.16 -12.81
CA MET A 659 -1.17 -5.67 -11.57
C MET A 659 -0.82 -4.54 -10.61
N THR A 660 -1.30 -4.62 -9.36
CA THR A 660 -1.11 -3.58 -8.34
C THR A 660 -0.62 -4.09 -6.99
N HIS A 661 -0.71 -5.39 -6.67
CA HIS A 661 -0.24 -5.91 -5.39
C HIS A 661 0.22 -7.37 -5.52
N ALA A 662 1.15 -7.77 -4.64
CA ALA A 662 1.64 -9.14 -4.56
C ALA A 662 1.43 -9.73 -3.17
N MET A 663 1.04 -11.00 -3.13
CA MET A 663 0.71 -11.75 -1.91
C MET A 663 1.15 -13.21 -2.04
N VAL A 664 0.84 -14.04 -1.03
CA VAL A 664 1.23 -15.45 -0.98
C VAL A 664 0.01 -16.33 -0.77
N PHE A 665 -0.18 -17.36 -1.60
CA PHE A 665 -1.12 -18.43 -1.30
C PHE A 665 -0.53 -19.39 -0.26
N THR A 666 -1.28 -19.71 0.80
CA THR A 666 -0.89 -20.65 1.88
C THR A 666 -1.86 -21.82 2.07
N GLY A 667 -2.91 -21.90 1.26
CA GLY A 667 -3.86 -23.02 1.28
C GLY A 667 -4.91 -22.93 0.18
N VAL A 668 -5.60 -24.04 -0.07
CA VAL A 668 -6.62 -24.19 -1.10
C VAL A 668 -7.74 -25.13 -0.62
N SER A 669 -8.98 -24.77 -0.94
CA SER A 669 -10.12 -25.68 -0.85
C SER A 669 -10.41 -26.23 -2.24
N VAL A 670 -10.72 -27.52 -2.32
CA VAL A 670 -11.17 -28.16 -3.56
C VAL A 670 -12.56 -28.75 -3.38
N ASP A 671 -13.34 -28.79 -4.45
CA ASP A 671 -14.58 -29.57 -4.46
C ASP A 671 -14.25 -31.08 -4.31
N PRO A 672 -14.90 -31.83 -3.39
CA PRO A 672 -14.57 -33.22 -3.14
C PRO A 672 -14.69 -34.12 -4.38
N ASN A 673 -15.66 -33.85 -5.26
CA ASN A 673 -16.00 -34.71 -6.40
C ASN A 673 -15.13 -34.41 -7.63
N SER A 674 -14.99 -33.13 -7.98
CA SER A 674 -14.28 -32.68 -9.19
C SER A 674 -12.80 -32.35 -8.94
N GLN A 675 -12.36 -32.27 -7.68
CA GLN A 675 -11.01 -31.88 -7.26
C GLN A 675 -10.52 -30.51 -7.74
N LYS A 676 -11.40 -29.70 -8.34
CA LYS A 676 -11.12 -28.32 -8.77
C LYS A 676 -11.10 -27.38 -7.56
N PRO A 677 -10.23 -26.35 -7.54
CA PRO A 677 -10.19 -25.38 -6.45
C PRO A 677 -11.45 -24.51 -6.44
N THR A 678 -11.91 -24.16 -5.24
CA THR A 678 -13.09 -23.31 -5.01
C THR A 678 -12.71 -21.98 -4.34
N LYS A 679 -11.72 -22.01 -3.44
CA LYS A 679 -11.16 -20.82 -2.77
C LYS A 679 -9.74 -21.05 -2.27
N PHE A 680 -8.97 -19.99 -2.14
CA PHE A 680 -7.60 -19.97 -1.68
C PHE A 680 -7.44 -19.16 -0.38
N ARG A 681 -6.45 -19.54 0.43
CA ARG A 681 -6.00 -18.79 1.61
C ARG A 681 -4.82 -17.93 1.20
N VAL A 682 -4.87 -16.65 1.53
CA VAL A 682 -3.85 -15.66 1.13
C VAL A 682 -3.21 -15.05 2.37
N GLU A 683 -1.88 -15.14 2.51
CA GLU A 683 -1.10 -14.32 3.45
C GLU A 683 -0.81 -12.96 2.81
N ASN A 684 -1.20 -11.88 3.50
CA ASN A 684 -0.95 -10.51 3.07
C ASN A 684 0.04 -9.80 4.02
N SER A 685 0.69 -8.75 3.53
CA SER A 685 1.72 -7.97 4.23
C SER A 685 1.20 -6.65 4.78
N TRP A 686 0.00 -6.64 5.39
CA TRP A 686 -0.64 -5.45 5.99
C TRP A 686 -0.83 -5.53 7.52
N GLY A 687 -0.20 -6.52 8.17
CA GLY A 687 -0.36 -6.79 9.60
C GLY A 687 -1.66 -7.52 9.96
N GLU A 688 -1.86 -7.77 11.25
CA GLU A 688 -2.92 -8.66 11.77
C GLU A 688 -4.30 -7.99 11.88
N ASP A 689 -4.39 -6.66 11.77
CA ASP A 689 -5.62 -5.88 11.97
C ASP A 689 -6.66 -6.02 10.83
N ARG A 690 -6.37 -6.77 9.77
CA ARG A 690 -7.22 -6.96 8.58
C ARG A 690 -7.54 -8.43 8.33
N GLY A 691 -8.74 -8.71 7.83
CA GLY A 691 -9.16 -10.07 7.52
C GLY A 691 -9.13 -11.00 8.73
N GLU A 692 -8.78 -12.26 8.52
CA GLU A 692 -8.54 -13.20 9.60
C GLU A 692 -7.06 -13.13 10.02
N LYS A 693 -6.73 -12.19 10.91
CA LYS A 693 -5.36 -11.99 11.42
C LYS A 693 -4.31 -11.85 10.30
N GLY A 694 -4.57 -10.97 9.34
CA GLY A 694 -3.70 -10.72 8.19
C GLY A 694 -3.93 -11.65 6.99
N TYR A 695 -4.78 -12.67 7.11
CA TYR A 695 -5.12 -13.58 6.02
C TYR A 695 -6.43 -13.22 5.31
N LEU A 696 -6.47 -13.45 4.00
CA LEU A 696 -7.64 -13.28 3.15
C LEU A 696 -8.18 -14.63 2.65
N ILE A 697 -9.44 -14.64 2.21
CA ILE A 697 -10.01 -15.64 1.31
C ILE A 697 -10.12 -15.04 -0.09
N MET A 698 -9.71 -15.80 -1.09
CA MET A 698 -9.95 -15.51 -2.50
C MET A 698 -10.78 -16.62 -3.15
N THR A 699 -11.86 -16.29 -3.86
CA THR A 699 -12.61 -17.30 -4.63
C THR A 699 -11.91 -17.66 -5.94
N ALA A 700 -12.13 -18.87 -6.45
CA ALA A 700 -11.52 -19.32 -7.71
C ALA A 700 -11.97 -18.47 -8.93
N GLU A 701 -13.16 -17.86 -8.87
CA GLU A 701 -13.62 -16.94 -9.92
C GLU A 701 -12.95 -15.56 -9.79
N TRP A 702 -12.71 -15.05 -8.57
CA TRP A 702 -11.90 -13.85 -8.38
C TRP A 702 -10.47 -14.03 -8.90
N PHE A 703 -9.86 -15.20 -8.64
CA PHE A 703 -8.55 -15.56 -9.19
C PHE A 703 -8.51 -15.37 -10.72
N LYS A 704 -9.50 -15.93 -11.44
CA LYS A 704 -9.54 -15.84 -12.91
C LYS A 704 -9.60 -14.40 -13.41
N GLU A 705 -10.41 -13.56 -12.77
CA GLU A 705 -10.63 -12.18 -13.20
C GLU A 705 -9.47 -11.22 -12.84
N PHE A 706 -8.80 -11.42 -11.70
CA PHE A 706 -7.91 -10.40 -11.11
C PHE A 706 -6.51 -10.88 -10.67
N VAL A 707 -6.19 -12.19 -10.72
CA VAL A 707 -4.80 -12.68 -10.65
C VAL A 707 -4.21 -12.67 -12.06
N PHE A 708 -2.97 -12.18 -12.20
CA PHE A 708 -2.30 -12.02 -13.49
C PHE A 708 -0.96 -12.75 -13.58
N GLU A 709 -0.33 -13.05 -12.44
CA GLU A 709 1.02 -13.63 -12.36
C GLU A 709 1.10 -14.59 -11.18
N VAL A 710 1.73 -15.74 -11.36
CA VAL A 710 2.07 -16.69 -10.28
C VAL A 710 3.49 -17.20 -10.45
N VAL A 711 4.17 -17.47 -9.33
CA VAL A 711 5.53 -18.00 -9.31
C VAL A 711 5.55 -19.35 -8.63
N VAL A 712 5.87 -20.39 -9.38
CA VAL A 712 5.86 -21.79 -8.94
C VAL A 712 7.22 -22.45 -9.16
N ASP A 713 7.47 -23.59 -8.50
CA ASP A 713 8.66 -24.39 -8.76
C ASP A 713 8.62 -25.03 -10.15
N ARG A 714 9.74 -24.97 -10.87
CA ARG A 714 9.84 -25.56 -12.22
C ARG A 714 9.57 -27.06 -12.24
N SER A 715 9.82 -27.79 -11.15
CA SER A 715 9.60 -29.24 -11.08
C SER A 715 8.13 -29.66 -11.17
N ILE A 716 7.19 -28.75 -10.90
CA ILE A 716 5.76 -29.03 -11.05
C ILE A 716 5.17 -28.59 -12.39
N VAL A 717 5.93 -27.86 -13.21
CA VAL A 717 5.54 -27.34 -14.53
C VAL A 717 5.91 -28.37 -15.61
N SER A 718 5.10 -28.49 -16.67
CA SER A 718 5.37 -29.39 -17.78
C SER A 718 6.46 -28.84 -18.71
N GLN A 719 7.21 -29.73 -19.38
CA GLN A 719 8.37 -29.34 -20.17
C GLN A 719 8.00 -28.41 -21.34
N ASP A 720 6.87 -28.64 -22.01
CA ASP A 720 6.35 -27.80 -23.10
C ASP A 720 6.06 -26.35 -22.66
N VAL A 721 5.70 -26.15 -21.39
CA VAL A 721 5.53 -24.81 -20.80
C VAL A 721 6.89 -24.23 -20.40
N LEU A 722 7.84 -25.05 -19.92
CA LEU A 722 9.20 -24.59 -19.61
C LEU A 722 9.98 -24.16 -20.86
N ASP A 723 9.83 -24.88 -21.97
CA ASP A 723 10.48 -24.61 -23.26
C ASP A 723 10.12 -23.20 -23.82
N VAL A 724 9.01 -22.61 -23.37
CA VAL A 724 8.63 -21.22 -23.71
C VAL A 724 9.66 -20.20 -23.21
N PHE A 725 10.36 -20.46 -22.10
CA PHE A 725 11.40 -19.55 -21.59
C PHE A 725 12.66 -19.50 -22.47
N ASP A 726 12.90 -20.53 -23.28
CA ASP A 726 14.02 -20.57 -24.24
C ASP A 726 13.69 -19.85 -25.56
N LEU A 727 12.43 -19.44 -25.76
CA LEU A 727 12.02 -18.63 -26.92
C LEU A 727 12.45 -17.16 -26.74
N PRO A 728 12.88 -16.47 -27.82
CA PRO A 728 13.11 -15.03 -27.78
C PRO A 728 11.87 -14.27 -27.30
N PRO A 729 11.97 -13.46 -26.22
CA PRO A 729 10.81 -12.79 -25.65
C PRO A 729 10.31 -11.65 -26.54
N ILE A 730 8.99 -11.54 -26.66
CA ILE A 730 8.34 -10.43 -27.35
C ILE A 730 8.40 -9.18 -26.45
N VAL A 731 8.98 -8.10 -26.95
CA VAL A 731 9.15 -6.85 -26.20
C VAL A 731 7.87 -6.02 -26.23
N LEU A 732 7.20 -5.91 -25.09
CA LEU A 732 6.09 -5.00 -24.82
C LEU A 732 6.62 -3.58 -24.51
N PRO A 733 5.85 -2.52 -24.77
CA PRO A 733 6.30 -1.16 -24.50
C PRO A 733 6.42 -0.89 -22.99
N ALA A 734 7.32 0.01 -22.58
CA ALA A 734 7.63 0.27 -21.17
C ALA A 734 6.43 0.60 -20.27
N TRP A 735 5.36 1.16 -20.84
CA TRP A 735 4.11 1.53 -20.15
C TRP A 735 3.02 0.45 -20.17
N ASP A 736 3.34 -0.78 -20.57
CA ASP A 736 2.38 -1.89 -20.61
C ASP A 736 1.83 -2.25 -19.21
N PRO A 737 0.52 -2.53 -19.06
CA PRO A 737 -0.08 -2.86 -17.75
C PRO A 737 0.47 -4.15 -17.12
N MET A 738 1.09 -5.05 -17.90
CA MET A 738 1.76 -6.23 -17.34
C MET A 738 3.13 -5.88 -16.72
N GLY A 739 3.64 -4.65 -16.89
CA GLY A 739 4.88 -4.21 -16.26
C GLY A 739 4.72 -3.68 -14.83
N THR A 740 3.51 -3.32 -14.40
CA THR A 740 3.28 -2.67 -13.10
C THR A 740 3.10 -3.67 -11.96
N LEU A 741 3.53 -3.29 -10.76
CA LEU A 741 3.17 -3.93 -9.49
C LEU A 741 3.42 -2.89 -8.39
N ALA A 742 2.51 -2.74 -7.42
CA ALA A 742 2.59 -1.76 -6.32
C ALA A 742 2.95 -0.31 -6.74
N LYS A 743 2.05 0.27 -7.54
CA LYS A 743 2.13 1.63 -8.06
C LYS A 743 1.44 2.65 -7.14
#